data_AF-A0AAI8ZUR4-F1
#
_entry.id   AF-A0AAI8ZUR4-F1
#
_cell.length_a   1.000
_cell.length_b   1.000
_cell.length_c   1.000
_cell.angle_alpha   90.00
_cell.angle_beta   90.00
_cell.angle_gamma   90.00
#
_symmetry.space_group_name_H-M   'P 1'
#
loop_
_entity.id
_entity.type
_entity.pdbx_description
1 polymer ?
#
loop_
_entity_poly.entity_id
_entity_poly.type
_entity_poly.pdbx_seq_one_letter_code
_entity_poly.pdbx_strand_id
1 'polypeptide(L)'
;MSNKEHNTSIKEESKTVSLSAKNQTSWIEFQLLDEMNDPVVNMPYRAINDATRSGHVKEYTGSSDASGIIRIEGVHHLDLTLFIEAQPLADEMETRSLRVGREEKYSTIKKLAEQEGYEYQYITIGKLCDKLPAITPNWEDKKKPPAYHFPDTQFAGLTVKKLNRRHILEICPFRAWSLVLHHIPEYSVVNAYNLVLMSILSYADYHTNGDGQATGSIKHFFNQQMLELARVPYQVNDKKFQPIVKDVPFHQRYTDVEFIDSSQGANAKKDTQLFFAASSVEAIVAWRGTASLLDVVTDITYKPINLTCDIKIPCSGIVSNGLVHQGFLDAFQVINDSDNTKIKDNIERLVELLAGRKVYVCGHSLGGALALIHAAKLIDYKPILYTYGMPRTFTLSAMGELVGIPHYRHINENDAVPSVPPERELDNHFYKLWGPLGYVFGYSWSVIKTLVPIGNEVFCHHGEVVHFFKAESVLEWLEERNPRAKIKIRKRLSETAKLFLVPCLSSRSDENAKKNQQEFIQNIDQESKDKLFPKHGNPELKNALNGGDHPSGKYAEYIGDRLLELYDTTNDGIYRREQDVFILQMERYKNDIPQSEYSRNKSFLAVDKLLVSTLDITKSLPEGDIAMQRYCLKKDVL
;
A
#
# COMPACT_ATOMS: atom_id res chain seq x y z
N MET A 1 42.73 -40.09 42.96
CA MET A 1 43.22 -38.90 43.68
C MET A 1 42.03 -37.99 43.96
N SER A 2 41.78 -37.71 45.25
CA SER A 2 41.09 -36.56 45.87
C SER A 2 39.74 -36.09 45.29
N ASN A 3 38.63 -35.87 46.03
CA ASN A 3 38.40 -35.77 47.47
C ASN A 3 36.90 -36.03 47.71
N LYS A 4 36.57 -36.92 48.64
CA LYS A 4 35.24 -37.01 49.25
C LYS A 4 35.20 -35.99 50.37
N GLU A 5 34.13 -35.20 50.44
CA GLU A 5 33.42 -34.79 51.66
C GLU A 5 32.51 -33.60 51.33
N HIS A 6 31.20 -33.82 51.37
CA HIS A 6 30.30 -32.80 51.88
C HIS A 6 29.23 -33.46 52.73
N ASN A 7 29.34 -33.19 54.03
CA ASN A 7 28.40 -33.54 55.09
C ASN A 7 26.97 -33.12 54.74
N THR A 8 26.06 -34.08 54.68
CA THR A 8 24.62 -33.84 54.82
C THR A 8 24.32 -33.54 56.29
N SER A 9 24.19 -32.27 56.63
CA SER A 9 23.59 -31.87 57.92
C SER A 9 22.07 -32.09 57.85
N ILE A 10 21.61 -33.11 58.56
CA ILE A 10 20.20 -33.34 58.88
C ILE A 10 19.87 -32.45 60.08
N LYS A 11 19.56 -31.19 59.84
CA LYS A 11 18.82 -30.32 60.77
C LYS A 11 17.99 -29.36 59.94
N GLU A 12 16.67 -29.54 59.97
CA GLU A 12 15.73 -28.47 59.64
C GLU A 12 15.95 -27.33 60.63
N GLU A 13 16.80 -26.38 60.25
CA GLU A 13 16.79 -25.06 60.89
C GLU A 13 15.53 -24.33 60.40
N SER A 14 14.41 -24.58 61.06
CA SER A 14 13.27 -23.68 61.01
C SER A 14 13.68 -22.37 61.67
N LYS A 15 14.09 -21.41 60.85
CA LYS A 15 14.25 -20.03 61.30
C LYS A 15 12.86 -19.47 61.59
N THR A 16 12.48 -19.43 62.86
CA THR A 16 11.36 -18.60 63.29
C THR A 16 11.81 -17.15 63.14
N VAL A 17 11.46 -16.54 62.00
CA VAL A 17 11.61 -15.10 61.79
C VAL A 17 10.49 -14.44 62.59
N SER A 18 10.80 -14.03 63.82
CA SER A 18 9.92 -13.13 64.56
C SER A 18 9.90 -11.78 63.85
N LEU A 19 8.82 -11.51 63.09
CA LEU A 19 8.49 -10.20 62.54
C LEU A 19 8.26 -9.21 63.69
N SER A 20 9.32 -8.56 64.15
CA SER A 20 9.21 -7.36 64.99
C SER A 20 9.14 -6.08 64.15
N ALA A 21 8.70 -6.17 62.90
CA ALA A 21 8.23 -5.01 62.15
C ALA A 21 6.76 -4.76 62.55
N LYS A 22 6.54 -3.80 63.44
CA LYS A 22 5.21 -3.19 63.62
C LYS A 22 4.59 -2.96 62.23
N ASN A 23 3.45 -3.59 61.94
CA ASN A 23 2.45 -3.29 60.90
C ASN A 23 2.74 -2.10 59.96
N GLN A 24 3.83 -2.12 59.19
CA GLN A 24 4.06 -1.14 58.13
C GLN A 24 3.42 -1.70 56.88
N THR A 25 2.10 -1.53 56.83
CA THR A 25 1.35 -1.71 55.60
C THR A 25 1.62 -0.51 54.69
N SER A 26 1.90 -0.79 53.43
CA SER A 26 1.99 0.18 52.36
C SER A 26 0.69 0.28 51.59
N TRP A 27 0.57 1.32 50.77
CA TRP A 27 -0.45 1.43 49.75
C TRP A 27 0.20 1.43 48.36
N ILE A 28 -0.59 1.17 47.33
CA ILE A 28 -0.17 1.35 45.94
C ILE A 28 -1.36 1.75 45.07
N GLU A 29 -1.10 2.58 44.07
CA GLU A 29 -2.07 2.93 43.04
C GLU A 29 -1.56 2.55 41.67
N PHE A 30 -2.44 1.96 40.85
CA PHE A 30 -2.25 1.84 39.41
C PHE A 30 -3.28 2.71 38.72
N GLN A 31 -2.87 3.57 37.80
CA GLN A 31 -3.79 4.33 36.95
C GLN A 31 -3.69 3.79 35.53
N LEU A 32 -4.79 3.24 35.03
CA LEU A 32 -4.90 2.64 33.70
C LEU A 32 -5.38 3.71 32.71
N LEU A 33 -4.55 4.03 31.73
CA LEU A 33 -4.84 5.01 30.68
C LEU A 33 -4.60 4.36 29.32
N ASP A 34 -5.43 4.68 28.33
CA ASP A 34 -5.08 4.38 26.93
C ASP A 34 -4.07 5.41 26.39
N GLU A 35 -3.62 5.24 25.14
CA GLU A 35 -2.64 6.13 24.52
C GLU A 35 -3.16 7.55 24.21
N MET A 36 -4.46 7.79 24.36
CA MET A 36 -5.09 9.10 24.19
C MET A 36 -5.30 9.82 25.53
N ASN A 37 -4.77 9.26 26.62
CA ASN A 37 -4.91 9.73 28.00
C ASN A 37 -6.34 9.58 28.57
N ASP A 38 -7.14 8.70 27.97
CA ASP A 38 -8.47 8.40 28.48
C ASP A 38 -8.42 7.23 29.49
N PRO A 39 -9.12 7.33 30.64
CA PRO A 39 -9.18 6.26 31.62
C PRO A 39 -9.73 4.93 31.11
N VAL A 40 -9.11 3.83 31.55
CA VAL A 40 -9.60 2.46 31.33
C VAL A 40 -10.35 2.00 32.59
N VAL A 41 -11.67 2.18 32.57
CA VAL A 41 -12.55 2.07 33.74
C VAL A 41 -13.18 0.67 33.87
N ASN A 42 -13.67 0.32 35.05
CA ASN A 42 -14.40 -0.92 35.33
C ASN A 42 -13.64 -2.21 35.01
N MET A 43 -12.31 -2.18 34.98
CA MET A 43 -11.48 -3.33 34.67
C MET A 43 -11.35 -4.24 35.89
N PRO A 44 -11.89 -5.47 35.88
CA PRO A 44 -11.72 -6.40 36.98
C PRO A 44 -10.24 -6.76 37.16
N TYR A 45 -9.75 -6.70 38.39
CA TYR A 45 -8.35 -7.01 38.70
C TYR A 45 -8.23 -8.02 39.83
N ARG A 46 -7.08 -8.70 39.83
CA ARG A 46 -6.54 -9.38 41.01
C ARG A 46 -5.07 -9.00 41.19
N ALA A 47 -4.62 -8.91 42.44
CA ALA A 47 -3.22 -8.67 42.75
C ALA A 47 -2.72 -9.62 43.85
N ILE A 48 -1.49 -10.10 43.69
CA ILE A 48 -0.88 -11.10 44.56
C ILE A 48 0.55 -10.69 44.94
N ASN A 49 1.01 -11.13 46.11
CA ASN A 49 2.39 -11.08 46.56
C ASN A 49 2.75 -12.39 47.26
N ASP A 50 3.96 -12.51 47.82
CA ASP A 50 4.35 -13.76 48.50
C ASP A 50 3.48 -14.06 49.73
N ALA A 51 2.98 -13.05 50.43
CA ALA A 51 2.07 -13.25 51.56
C ALA A 51 0.73 -13.83 51.12
N THR A 52 0.20 -13.43 49.95
CA THR A 52 -1.02 -14.03 49.40
C THR A 52 -0.76 -15.44 48.87
N ARG A 53 0.40 -15.68 48.22
CA ARG A 53 0.78 -17.02 47.72
C ARG A 53 0.96 -18.03 48.85
N SER A 54 1.47 -17.60 50.01
CA SER A 54 1.62 -18.44 51.21
C SER A 54 0.34 -18.55 52.05
N GLY A 55 -0.77 -17.93 51.62
CA GLY A 55 -2.06 -18.01 52.31
C GLY A 55 -2.17 -17.16 53.59
N HIS A 56 -1.24 -16.24 53.82
CA HIS A 56 -1.27 -15.33 54.98
C HIS A 56 -2.28 -14.18 54.81
N VAL A 57 -2.53 -13.76 53.56
CA VAL A 57 -3.51 -12.74 53.19
C VAL A 57 -4.32 -13.23 51.99
N LYS A 58 -5.58 -12.82 51.86
CA LYS A 58 -6.38 -13.10 50.65
C LYS A 58 -5.85 -12.29 49.46
N GLU A 59 -6.08 -12.79 48.25
CA GLU A 59 -5.80 -11.99 47.04
C GLU A 59 -6.59 -10.68 47.05
N TYR A 60 -5.93 -9.61 46.60
CA TYR A 60 -6.58 -8.31 46.45
C TYR A 60 -7.39 -8.34 45.15
N THR A 61 -8.67 -8.01 45.22
CA THR A 61 -9.57 -8.03 44.04
C THR A 61 -10.45 -6.79 44.03
N GLY A 62 -10.91 -6.40 42.85
CA GLY A 62 -11.79 -5.25 42.68
C GLY A 62 -11.89 -4.87 41.20
N SER A 63 -12.24 -3.61 40.95
CA SER A 63 -12.27 -3.03 39.60
C SER A 63 -11.65 -1.64 39.59
N SER A 64 -11.10 -1.21 38.45
CA SER A 64 -10.68 0.19 38.29
C SER A 64 -11.87 1.14 38.38
N ASP A 65 -11.67 2.31 38.99
CA ASP A 65 -12.72 3.32 39.16
C ASP A 65 -12.96 4.15 37.87
N ALA A 66 -13.79 5.20 37.97
CA ALA A 66 -14.10 6.10 36.86
C ALA A 66 -12.90 6.92 36.34
N SER A 67 -11.82 6.99 37.11
CA SER A 67 -10.54 7.60 36.71
C SER A 67 -9.52 6.55 36.25
N GLY A 68 -9.92 5.28 36.13
CA GLY A 68 -9.05 4.16 35.79
C GLY A 68 -8.10 3.79 36.93
N ILE A 69 -8.37 4.22 38.17
CA ILE A 69 -7.48 3.99 39.31
C ILE A 69 -7.86 2.70 40.02
N ILE A 70 -6.84 1.90 40.33
CA ILE A 70 -6.87 0.76 41.24
C ILE A 70 -6.03 1.13 42.45
N ARG A 71 -6.68 1.36 43.59
CA ARG A 71 -6.00 1.65 44.87
C ARG A 71 -6.06 0.44 45.79
N ILE A 72 -4.89 -0.03 46.23
CA ILE A 72 -4.76 -1.16 47.14
C ILE A 72 -4.09 -0.67 48.42
N GLU A 73 -4.81 -0.78 49.53
CA GLU A 73 -4.35 -0.44 50.88
C GLU A 73 -3.94 -1.72 51.63
N GLY A 74 -3.16 -1.58 52.71
CA GLY A 74 -2.85 -2.73 53.56
C GLY A 74 -1.84 -3.72 52.97
N VAL A 75 -1.01 -3.29 52.01
CA VAL A 75 -0.07 -4.15 51.29
C VAL A 75 1.19 -4.37 52.11
N HIS A 76 1.61 -5.61 52.30
CA HIS A 76 2.93 -5.89 52.89
C HIS A 76 4.05 -5.31 52.01
N HIS A 77 5.20 -4.96 52.59
CA HIS A 77 6.40 -4.52 51.86
C HIS A 77 7.05 -5.66 51.05
N LEU A 78 6.31 -6.21 50.09
CA LEU A 78 6.67 -7.28 49.17
C LEU A 78 6.34 -6.84 47.74
N ASP A 79 7.04 -7.41 46.76
CA ASP A 79 6.73 -7.20 45.34
C ASP A 79 5.27 -7.62 45.07
N LEU A 80 4.51 -6.74 44.42
CA LEU A 80 3.10 -6.95 44.10
C LEU A 80 2.96 -7.21 42.61
N THR A 81 2.27 -8.29 42.23
CA THR A 81 1.94 -8.62 40.85
C THR A 81 0.48 -8.30 40.58
N LEU A 82 0.20 -7.40 39.65
CA LEU A 82 -1.13 -7.04 39.16
C LEU A 82 -1.53 -7.88 37.94
N PHE A 83 -2.78 -8.30 37.91
CA PHE A 83 -3.45 -8.92 36.77
C PHE A 83 -4.78 -8.22 36.51
N ILE A 84 -5.10 -8.04 35.23
CA ILE A 84 -6.41 -7.59 34.75
C ILE A 84 -7.08 -8.76 34.03
N GLU A 85 -8.39 -8.91 34.18
CA GLU A 85 -9.14 -9.96 33.50
C GLU A 85 -9.04 -9.79 31.97
N ALA A 86 -8.61 -10.85 31.28
CA ALA A 86 -8.19 -10.76 29.89
C ALA A 86 -9.29 -10.31 28.90
N GLN A 87 -10.50 -10.85 29.01
CA GLN A 87 -11.56 -10.58 28.03
C GLN A 87 -12.11 -9.16 28.12
N PRO A 88 -12.51 -8.64 29.30
CA PRO A 88 -12.95 -7.25 29.42
C PRO A 88 -11.90 -6.25 28.94
N LEU A 89 -10.61 -6.48 29.25
CA LEU A 89 -9.54 -5.61 28.79
C LEU A 89 -9.36 -5.66 27.27
N ALA A 90 -9.40 -6.85 26.66
CA ALA A 90 -9.30 -6.97 25.22
C ALA A 90 -10.46 -6.28 24.50
N ASP A 91 -11.70 -6.50 24.95
CA ASP A 91 -12.91 -5.90 24.37
C ASP A 91 -12.85 -4.36 24.44
N GLU A 92 -12.47 -3.81 25.60
CA GLU A 92 -12.31 -2.37 25.78
C GLU A 92 -11.19 -1.81 24.89
N MET A 93 -10.03 -2.47 24.84
CA MET A 93 -8.86 -2.01 24.09
C MET A 93 -9.00 -2.14 22.57
N GLU A 94 -9.94 -2.93 22.07
CA GLU A 94 -10.30 -2.91 20.64
C GLU A 94 -11.02 -1.63 20.21
N THR A 95 -11.67 -0.92 21.14
CA THR A 95 -12.42 0.30 20.86
C THR A 95 -11.56 1.56 20.87
N ARG A 96 -10.42 1.53 21.56
CA ARG A 96 -9.52 2.69 21.73
C ARG A 96 -8.67 2.92 20.49
N SER A 97 -8.18 4.14 20.29
CA SER A 97 -7.38 4.53 19.12
C SER A 97 -5.88 4.58 19.46
N LEU A 98 -5.03 4.28 18.47
CA LEU A 98 -3.59 4.48 18.63
C LEU A 98 -3.21 5.96 18.54
N ARG A 99 -2.25 6.40 19.37
CA ARG A 99 -1.59 7.68 19.14
C ARG A 99 -0.84 7.67 17.81
N VAL A 100 -0.69 8.84 17.19
CA VAL A 100 -0.10 9.00 15.85
C VAL A 100 1.34 8.46 15.80
N GLY A 101 2.20 8.95 16.70
CA GLY A 101 3.61 8.56 16.77
C GLY A 101 3.86 7.39 17.72
N ARG A 102 4.53 6.34 17.25
CA ARG A 102 4.68 5.09 18.03
C ARG A 102 5.82 5.14 19.05
N GLU A 103 6.82 5.98 18.83
CA GLU A 103 7.92 6.17 19.77
C GLU A 103 7.49 6.83 21.09
N GLU A 104 8.24 6.54 22.14
CA GLU A 104 7.93 7.01 23.50
C GLU A 104 7.94 8.54 23.64
N LYS A 105 8.75 9.26 22.83
CA LYS A 105 8.81 10.73 22.83
C LYS A 105 7.47 11.41 22.48
N TYR A 106 6.58 10.67 21.84
CA TYR A 106 5.24 11.12 21.47
C TYR A 106 4.18 10.87 22.56
N SER A 107 4.50 10.14 23.64
CA SER A 107 3.60 9.97 24.78
C SER A 107 3.45 11.28 25.55
N THR A 108 2.23 11.80 25.63
CA THR A 108 1.87 12.93 26.50
C THR A 108 1.77 12.47 27.96
N ILE A 109 1.34 11.23 28.18
CA ILE A 109 1.16 10.61 29.50
C ILE A 109 2.49 10.48 30.22
N LYS A 110 3.55 10.03 29.53
CA LYS A 110 4.90 9.98 30.10
C LYS A 110 5.34 11.33 30.65
N LYS A 111 5.16 12.39 29.86
CA LYS A 111 5.55 13.76 30.23
C LYS A 111 4.79 14.23 31.48
N LEU A 112 3.50 13.95 31.56
CA LEU A 112 2.67 14.28 32.72
C LEU A 112 3.07 13.46 33.96
N ALA A 113 3.30 12.16 33.81
CA ALA A 113 3.73 11.29 34.90
C ALA A 113 5.08 11.71 35.49
N GLU A 114 6.05 12.08 34.64
CA GLU A 114 7.36 12.57 35.06
C GLU A 114 7.26 13.91 35.81
N GLN A 115 6.37 14.82 35.38
CA GLN A 115 6.13 16.11 36.05
C GLN A 115 5.53 15.93 37.45
N GLU A 116 4.65 14.96 37.61
CA GLU A 116 3.99 14.63 38.88
C GLU A 116 4.81 13.68 39.77
N GLY A 117 5.96 13.19 39.29
CA GLY A 117 6.83 12.25 40.02
C GLY A 117 6.25 10.84 40.17
N TYR A 118 5.32 10.45 39.30
CA TYR A 118 4.77 9.10 39.24
C TYR A 118 5.68 8.14 38.46
N GLU A 119 5.57 6.85 38.77
CA GLU A 119 6.21 5.83 37.91
C GLU A 119 5.39 5.67 36.64
N TYR A 120 6.05 5.54 35.50
CA TYR A 120 5.39 5.39 34.21
C TYR A 120 5.87 4.12 33.51
N GLN A 121 4.95 3.42 32.88
CA GLN A 121 5.26 2.30 32.01
C GLN A 121 4.27 2.21 30.85
N TYR A 122 4.81 2.13 29.63
CA TYR A 122 4.05 1.72 28.45
C TYR A 122 3.94 0.19 28.41
N ILE A 123 2.74 -0.33 28.20
CA ILE A 123 2.46 -1.76 28.36
C ILE A 123 1.45 -2.26 27.31
N THR A 124 1.64 -3.47 26.80
CA THR A 124 0.65 -4.14 25.95
C THR A 124 -0.32 -4.98 26.79
N ILE A 125 -1.54 -5.19 26.28
CA ILE A 125 -2.59 -5.88 27.04
C ILE A 125 -2.14 -7.23 27.63
N GLY A 126 -1.36 -8.01 26.88
CA GLY A 126 -0.94 -9.34 27.29
C GLY A 126 -0.02 -9.36 28.50
N LYS A 127 0.64 -8.24 28.82
CA LYS A 127 1.45 -8.13 30.03
C LYS A 127 0.61 -7.91 31.30
N LEU A 128 -0.64 -7.45 31.14
CA LEU A 128 -1.62 -7.29 32.22
C LEU A 128 -2.58 -8.48 32.33
N CYS A 129 -2.92 -9.10 31.21
CA CYS A 129 -3.86 -10.22 31.17
C CYS A 129 -3.40 -11.40 32.03
N ASP A 130 -4.36 -12.07 32.65
CA ASP A 130 -4.15 -13.32 33.40
C ASP A 130 -4.15 -14.59 32.53
N LYS A 131 -4.61 -14.47 31.28
CA LYS A 131 -4.66 -15.53 30.27
C LYS A 131 -4.81 -14.92 28.87
N LEU A 132 -4.78 -15.75 27.83
CA LEU A 132 -5.10 -15.32 26.47
C LEU A 132 -6.62 -15.06 26.34
N PRO A 133 -7.08 -13.87 25.93
CA PRO A 133 -8.49 -13.63 25.62
C PRO A 133 -8.92 -14.40 24.37
N ALA A 134 -10.22 -14.51 24.14
CA ALA A 134 -10.73 -15.01 22.87
C ALA A 134 -10.40 -14.02 21.75
N ILE A 135 -9.66 -14.47 20.74
CA ILE A 135 -9.30 -13.67 19.57
C ILE A 135 -10.25 -14.04 18.42
N THR A 136 -10.89 -13.03 17.85
CA THR A 136 -11.79 -13.16 16.69
C THR A 136 -11.13 -12.54 15.46
N PRO A 137 -11.29 -13.10 14.24
CA PRO A 137 -11.52 -14.53 13.97
C PRO A 137 -10.50 -15.41 14.71
N ASN A 138 -10.88 -16.67 14.96
CA ASN A 138 -10.13 -17.60 15.81
C ASN A 138 -8.63 -17.62 15.44
N TRP A 139 -7.78 -17.38 16.44
CA TRP A 139 -6.33 -17.48 16.28
C TRP A 139 -5.91 -18.95 16.37
N GLU A 140 -5.32 -19.47 15.29
CA GLU A 140 -5.04 -20.91 15.13
C GLU A 140 -4.03 -21.43 16.16
N ASP A 141 -2.86 -20.78 16.29
CA ASP A 141 -1.81 -21.20 17.21
C ASP A 141 -1.91 -20.49 18.57
N LYS A 142 -2.72 -21.05 19.48
CA LYS A 142 -2.86 -20.53 20.85
C LYS A 142 -1.56 -20.55 21.66
N LYS A 143 -0.54 -21.32 21.25
CA LYS A 143 0.78 -21.33 21.91
C LYS A 143 1.66 -20.17 21.45
N LYS A 144 1.32 -19.56 20.31
CA LYS A 144 2.00 -18.39 19.74
C LYS A 144 0.98 -17.28 19.49
N PRO A 145 0.51 -16.61 20.55
CA PRO A 145 -0.39 -15.47 20.38
C PRO A 145 0.32 -14.32 19.63
N PRO A 146 -0.43 -13.30 19.18
CA PRO A 146 0.14 -12.14 18.50
C PRO A 146 1.27 -11.53 19.34
N ALA A 147 2.51 -11.65 18.86
CA ALA A 147 3.70 -11.46 19.68
C ALA A 147 3.83 -10.05 20.26
N TYR A 148 3.36 -9.02 19.53
CA TYR A 148 3.39 -7.65 20.02
C TYR A 148 2.45 -7.43 21.20
N HIS A 149 1.18 -7.81 21.06
CA HIS A 149 0.18 -7.63 22.12
C HIS A 149 0.38 -8.59 23.29
N PHE A 150 0.94 -9.78 23.03
CA PHE A 150 1.14 -10.85 23.99
C PHE A 150 2.60 -11.35 23.99
N PRO A 151 3.56 -10.50 24.41
CA PRO A 151 4.98 -10.87 24.45
C PRO A 151 5.28 -11.90 25.55
N ASP A 152 4.44 -11.97 26.58
CA ASP A 152 4.50 -12.95 27.65
C ASP A 152 3.43 -14.03 27.45
N THR A 153 3.85 -15.21 26.98
CA THR A 153 2.94 -16.34 26.74
C THR A 153 2.55 -17.09 28.01
N GLN A 154 3.19 -16.79 29.15
CA GLN A 154 2.87 -17.37 30.46
C GLN A 154 1.87 -16.53 31.24
N PHE A 155 1.58 -15.30 30.78
CA PHE A 155 0.67 -14.37 31.45
C PHE A 155 1.09 -14.16 32.91
N ALA A 156 2.36 -13.80 33.14
CA ALA A 156 2.91 -13.67 34.49
C ALA A 156 2.44 -12.42 35.25
N GLY A 157 1.69 -11.52 34.59
CA GLY A 157 1.22 -10.25 35.13
C GLY A 157 2.33 -9.19 35.24
N LEU A 158 1.95 -8.03 35.80
CA LEU A 158 2.85 -6.90 36.02
C LEU A 158 3.32 -6.86 37.47
N THR A 159 4.59 -7.17 37.70
CA THR A 159 5.21 -7.07 39.04
C THR A 159 5.86 -5.72 39.26
N VAL A 160 5.48 -5.04 40.35
CA VAL A 160 6.05 -3.76 40.78
C VAL A 160 6.65 -3.88 42.18
N LYS A 161 7.77 -3.15 42.39
CA LYS A 161 8.53 -3.18 43.65
C LYS A 161 8.37 -1.91 44.49
N LYS A 162 8.11 -0.79 43.83
CA LYS A 162 8.01 0.52 44.49
C LYS A 162 6.59 0.74 45.01
N LEU A 163 6.40 0.52 46.30
CA LEU A 163 5.14 0.79 47.00
C LEU A 163 5.07 2.27 47.47
N ASN A 164 3.93 2.66 48.04
CA ASN A 164 3.59 4.00 48.51
C ASN A 164 3.69 5.07 47.43
N ARG A 165 3.25 4.73 46.22
CA ARG A 165 3.22 5.62 45.06
C ARG A 165 2.22 5.14 44.02
N ARG A 166 1.97 6.03 43.05
CA ARG A 166 1.18 5.75 41.86
C ARG A 166 2.06 5.30 40.71
N HIS A 167 1.59 4.27 40.01
CA HIS A 167 2.12 3.76 38.75
C HIS A 167 1.12 4.06 37.64
N ILE A 168 1.53 4.86 36.66
CA ILE A 168 0.77 5.16 35.46
C ILE A 168 1.09 4.08 34.42
N LEU A 169 0.05 3.36 33.99
CA LEU A 169 0.14 2.32 32.97
C LEU A 169 -0.52 2.84 31.70
N GLU A 170 0.28 3.24 30.71
CA GLU A 170 -0.20 3.57 29.37
C GLU A 170 -0.36 2.27 28.59
N ILE A 171 -1.61 1.87 28.39
CA ILE A 171 -1.98 0.59 27.78
C ILE A 171 -2.11 0.76 26.28
N CYS A 172 -1.35 -0.01 25.52
CA CYS A 172 -1.47 -0.09 24.07
C CYS A 172 -2.81 -0.73 23.67
N PRO A 173 -3.64 -0.05 22.86
CA PRO A 173 -4.87 -0.60 22.31
C PRO A 173 -4.67 -1.92 21.55
N PHE A 174 -5.70 -2.78 21.57
CA PHE A 174 -5.70 -4.07 20.88
C PHE A 174 -6.13 -3.88 19.43
N ARG A 175 -5.17 -3.47 18.60
CA ARG A 175 -5.39 -3.08 17.21
C ARG A 175 -4.39 -3.69 16.25
N ALA A 176 -4.65 -3.58 14.96
CA ALA A 176 -3.75 -3.96 13.88
C ALA A 176 -3.68 -2.86 12.82
N TRP A 177 -2.62 -2.87 12.02
CA TRP A 177 -2.53 -2.01 10.83
C TRP A 177 -3.41 -2.55 9.70
N SER A 178 -4.08 -1.64 9.00
CA SER A 178 -4.79 -1.88 7.74
C SER A 178 -4.35 -0.84 6.73
N LEU A 179 -4.25 -1.21 5.45
CA LEU A 179 -3.96 -0.24 4.40
C LEU A 179 -5.09 0.78 4.30
N VAL A 180 -4.75 2.03 4.02
CA VAL A 180 -5.74 3.03 3.61
C VAL A 180 -6.04 2.79 2.13
N LEU A 181 -7.25 2.33 1.84
CA LEU A 181 -7.77 2.12 0.48
C LEU A 181 -9.18 2.71 0.36
N HIS A 182 -9.47 3.29 -0.80
CA HIS A 182 -10.72 3.98 -1.10
C HIS A 182 -11.51 3.21 -2.14
N HIS A 183 -12.65 2.64 -1.73
CA HIS A 183 -13.55 1.92 -2.64
C HIS A 183 -14.52 2.88 -3.35
N ILE A 184 -13.97 3.73 -4.22
CA ILE A 184 -14.70 4.73 -5.00
C ILE A 184 -14.24 4.70 -6.47
N PRO A 185 -15.08 5.12 -7.44
CA PRO A 185 -14.69 5.14 -8.84
C PRO A 185 -13.70 6.27 -9.17
N GLU A 186 -13.59 7.30 -8.33
CA GLU A 186 -12.63 8.41 -8.48
C GLU A 186 -11.18 8.00 -8.25
N TYR A 187 -10.27 8.78 -8.87
CA TYR A 187 -8.85 8.59 -8.70
C TYR A 187 -8.41 8.97 -7.28
N SER A 188 -7.86 7.98 -6.57
CA SER A 188 -7.14 8.19 -5.32
C SER A 188 -5.65 7.99 -5.52
N VAL A 189 -4.86 9.01 -5.18
CA VAL A 189 -3.38 8.94 -5.16
C VAL A 189 -2.88 8.02 -4.04
N VAL A 190 -3.62 7.90 -2.93
CA VAL A 190 -3.29 6.97 -1.83
C VAL A 190 -3.52 5.52 -2.26
N ASN A 191 -4.59 5.23 -3.03
CA ASN A 191 -4.74 3.92 -3.67
C ASN A 191 -3.57 3.65 -4.63
N ALA A 192 -3.20 4.65 -5.46
CA ALA A 192 -2.07 4.53 -6.38
C ALA A 192 -0.77 4.16 -5.65
N TYR A 193 -0.56 4.70 -4.45
CA TYR A 193 0.62 4.38 -3.64
C TYR A 193 0.55 3.00 -3.00
N ASN A 194 -0.50 2.71 -2.22
CA ASN A 194 -0.58 1.43 -1.51
C ASN A 194 -0.67 0.24 -2.47
N LEU A 195 -1.36 0.37 -3.61
CA LEU A 195 -1.48 -0.71 -4.59
C LEU A 195 -0.22 -0.90 -5.46
N VAL A 196 0.63 0.13 -5.63
CA VAL A 196 1.96 -0.09 -6.24
C VAL A 196 2.87 -0.87 -5.30
N LEU A 197 2.78 -0.61 -3.99
CA LEU A 197 3.50 -1.40 -2.99
C LEU A 197 3.04 -2.85 -3.00
N MET A 198 1.73 -3.12 -3.12
CA MET A 198 1.22 -4.50 -3.26
C MET A 198 1.69 -5.15 -4.56
N SER A 199 1.76 -4.38 -5.65
CA SER A 199 2.33 -4.86 -6.91
C SER A 199 3.83 -5.21 -6.74
N ILE A 200 4.62 -4.42 -6.00
CA ILE A 200 6.02 -4.74 -5.66
C ILE A 200 6.11 -5.99 -4.77
N LEU A 201 5.23 -6.10 -3.78
CA LEU A 201 5.20 -7.22 -2.83
C LEU A 201 4.93 -8.56 -3.54
N SER A 202 4.20 -8.54 -4.67
CA SER A 202 3.96 -9.75 -5.48
C SER A 202 5.25 -10.36 -6.06
N TYR A 203 6.34 -9.60 -6.11
CA TYR A 203 7.67 -10.04 -6.53
C TYR A 203 8.58 -10.46 -5.36
N ALA A 204 8.08 -10.50 -4.12
CA ALA A 204 8.88 -10.90 -2.96
C ALA A 204 9.50 -12.30 -3.14
N ASP A 205 10.71 -12.49 -2.62
CA ASP A 205 11.57 -13.65 -2.92
C ASP A 205 10.85 -15.00 -2.78
N TYR A 206 10.91 -15.73 -3.88
CA TYR A 206 10.25 -16.99 -4.18
C TYR A 206 10.61 -18.11 -3.21
N HIS A 207 11.85 -18.17 -2.73
CA HIS A 207 12.30 -19.27 -1.86
C HIS A 207 11.74 -19.22 -0.43
N THR A 208 11.01 -18.16 -0.06
CA THR A 208 10.60 -17.86 1.33
C THR A 208 9.14 -17.41 1.49
N ASN A 209 8.39 -17.13 0.41
CA ASN A 209 6.95 -16.82 0.52
C ASN A 209 6.12 -17.99 1.11
N GLY A 210 6.62 -19.23 1.02
CA GLY A 210 6.00 -20.41 1.65
C GLY A 210 6.13 -20.45 3.18
N ASP A 211 7.28 -20.04 3.72
CA ASP A 211 7.61 -20.16 5.15
C ASP A 211 7.36 -18.88 5.96
N GLY A 212 7.26 -17.72 5.30
CA GLY A 212 6.98 -16.43 5.92
C GLY A 212 8.03 -15.92 6.90
N GLN A 213 9.24 -16.48 6.89
CA GLN A 213 10.33 -16.09 7.79
C GLN A 213 11.21 -14.97 7.21
N ALA A 214 11.20 -14.79 5.89
CA ALA A 214 12.05 -13.79 5.27
C ALA A 214 11.48 -12.38 5.37
N THR A 215 12.34 -11.46 5.80
CA THR A 215 12.06 -10.02 5.84
C THR A 215 11.66 -9.52 4.45
N GLY A 216 10.48 -8.92 4.35
CA GLY A 216 9.93 -8.38 3.11
C GLY A 216 9.05 -9.33 2.31
N SER A 217 8.89 -10.59 2.75
CA SER A 217 7.91 -11.53 2.17
C SER A 217 6.46 -11.10 2.42
N ILE A 218 5.52 -11.68 1.67
CA ILE A 218 4.07 -11.41 1.81
C ILE A 218 3.60 -11.71 3.25
N LYS A 219 3.96 -12.87 3.79
CA LYS A 219 3.62 -13.26 5.16
C LYS A 219 4.34 -12.41 6.21
N HIS A 220 5.59 -12.01 6.00
CA HIS A 220 6.24 -11.04 6.88
C HIS A 220 5.50 -9.68 6.88
N PHE A 221 5.01 -9.23 5.72
CA PHE A 221 4.22 -8.01 5.63
C PHE A 221 2.91 -8.13 6.42
N PHE A 222 2.01 -9.05 6.05
CA PHE A 222 0.68 -9.11 6.65
C PHE A 222 0.62 -9.78 8.02
N ASN A 223 1.39 -10.83 8.27
CA ASN A 223 1.29 -11.62 9.51
C ASN A 223 2.28 -11.17 10.59
N GLN A 224 3.20 -10.25 10.29
CA GLN A 224 4.14 -9.69 11.26
C GLN A 224 4.11 -8.17 11.28
N GLN A 225 4.51 -7.49 10.19
CA GLN A 225 4.60 -6.02 10.17
C GLN A 225 3.24 -5.34 10.41
N MET A 226 2.13 -5.90 9.89
CA MET A 226 0.80 -5.34 10.12
C MET A 226 0.25 -5.60 11.53
N LEU A 227 0.88 -6.48 12.33
CA LEU A 227 0.49 -6.78 13.72
C LEU A 227 1.43 -6.15 14.75
N GLU A 228 2.58 -5.64 14.30
CA GLU A 228 3.61 -5.00 15.13
C GLU A 228 3.31 -3.50 15.26
N LEU A 229 2.83 -3.03 16.42
CA LEU A 229 2.46 -1.62 16.60
C LEU A 229 3.58 -0.75 17.17
N ALA A 230 4.79 -1.25 17.43
CA ALA A 230 5.91 -0.37 17.80
C ALA A 230 6.31 0.57 16.65
N ARG A 231 5.96 0.22 15.42
CA ARG A 231 6.21 1.00 14.21
C ARG A 231 5.17 0.69 13.14
N VAL A 232 5.10 1.51 12.13
CA VAL A 232 4.38 1.20 10.89
C VAL A 232 5.17 0.19 10.03
N PRO A 233 4.51 -0.55 9.12
CA PRO A 233 5.22 -1.42 8.19
C PRO A 233 6.29 -0.65 7.42
N TYR A 234 7.45 -1.25 7.18
CA TYR A 234 8.66 -0.55 6.73
C TYR A 234 9.36 -1.21 5.57
N GLN A 235 8.98 -2.45 5.22
CA GLN A 235 9.63 -3.21 4.16
C GLN A 235 8.61 -3.94 3.29
N VAL A 236 8.75 -3.72 1.99
CA VAL A 236 7.94 -4.32 0.93
C VAL A 236 8.92 -4.96 -0.05
N ASN A 237 8.96 -6.30 -0.08
CA ASN A 237 10.00 -7.04 -0.79
C ASN A 237 11.42 -6.61 -0.33
N ASP A 238 12.29 -6.24 -1.26
CA ASP A 238 13.65 -5.75 -1.06
C ASP A 238 13.70 -4.23 -0.80
N LYS A 239 12.55 -3.54 -0.82
CA LYS A 239 12.47 -2.08 -0.72
C LYS A 239 12.02 -1.61 0.66
N LYS A 240 12.62 -0.51 1.13
CA LYS A 240 12.24 0.18 2.37
C LYS A 240 11.11 1.19 2.11
N PHE A 241 9.94 0.69 1.75
CA PHE A 241 8.73 1.50 1.62
C PHE A 241 7.83 1.36 2.84
N GLN A 242 7.27 2.48 3.27
CA GLN A 242 6.26 2.55 4.30
C GLN A 242 4.90 2.77 3.62
N PRO A 243 3.92 1.88 3.78
CA PRO A 243 2.56 2.11 3.30
C PRO A 243 1.84 3.18 4.13
N ILE A 244 0.78 3.74 3.56
CA ILE A 244 -0.15 4.59 4.31
C ILE A 244 -1.15 3.67 5.00
N VAL A 245 -1.11 3.64 6.34
CA VAL A 245 -1.89 2.73 7.17
C VAL A 245 -2.76 3.46 8.18
N LYS A 246 -3.93 2.90 8.41
CA LYS A 246 -4.79 3.20 9.56
C LYS A 246 -4.75 2.03 10.53
N ASP A 247 -5.09 2.29 11.78
CA ASP A 247 -5.28 1.23 12.78
C ASP A 247 -6.75 0.84 12.88
N VAL A 248 -7.00 -0.47 12.91
CA VAL A 248 -8.34 -1.06 13.01
C VAL A 248 -8.41 -1.94 14.27
N PRO A 249 -9.60 -2.20 14.84
CA PRO A 249 -9.75 -3.21 15.88
C PRO A 249 -9.08 -4.52 15.49
N PHE A 250 -8.46 -5.24 16.42
CA PHE A 250 -7.67 -6.44 16.09
C PHE A 250 -8.49 -7.51 15.35
N HIS A 251 -9.81 -7.59 15.61
CA HIS A 251 -10.71 -8.48 14.86
C HIS A 251 -10.92 -8.13 13.38
N GLN A 252 -10.53 -6.93 12.93
CA GLN A 252 -10.63 -6.49 11.54
C GLN A 252 -9.29 -6.57 10.79
N ARG A 253 -8.25 -7.14 11.40
CA ARG A 253 -6.95 -7.38 10.74
C ARG A 253 -7.11 -8.24 9.48
N TYR A 254 -6.09 -8.23 8.61
CA TYR A 254 -6.00 -9.24 7.55
C TYR A 254 -5.79 -10.62 8.18
N THR A 255 -6.62 -11.58 7.77
CA THR A 255 -6.61 -12.96 8.30
C THR A 255 -6.26 -13.99 7.25
N ASP A 256 -6.70 -13.76 6.01
CA ASP A 256 -6.52 -14.70 4.91
C ASP A 256 -5.45 -14.14 3.98
N VAL A 257 -4.25 -14.73 4.03
CA VAL A 257 -3.08 -14.25 3.27
C VAL A 257 -2.43 -15.44 2.59
N GLU A 258 -2.60 -15.54 1.28
CA GLU A 258 -2.13 -16.68 0.50
C GLU A 258 -1.36 -16.23 -0.73
N PHE A 259 -0.28 -16.95 -1.02
CA PHE A 259 0.51 -16.82 -2.24
C PHE A 259 0.25 -18.04 -3.11
N ILE A 260 -0.15 -17.80 -4.35
CA ILE A 260 -0.46 -18.82 -5.34
C ILE A 260 0.60 -18.78 -6.43
N ASP A 261 1.16 -19.94 -6.72
CA ASP A 261 2.27 -20.11 -7.65
C ASP A 261 2.09 -21.37 -8.49
N SER A 262 1.87 -21.18 -9.78
CA SER A 262 1.67 -22.28 -10.72
C SER A 262 2.95 -23.00 -11.15
N SER A 263 4.12 -22.49 -10.78
CA SER A 263 5.40 -23.17 -11.04
C SER A 263 5.61 -24.39 -10.11
N GLN A 264 4.79 -24.53 -9.05
CA GLN A 264 4.87 -25.64 -8.11
C GLN A 264 4.03 -26.84 -8.55
N GLY A 265 4.66 -28.00 -8.77
CA GLY A 265 3.99 -29.28 -8.99
C GLY A 265 4.57 -30.09 -10.16
N ALA A 266 4.18 -31.37 -10.25
CA ALA A 266 4.74 -32.33 -11.23
C ALA A 266 4.50 -31.98 -12.71
N ASN A 267 3.60 -31.04 -13.00
CA ASN A 267 3.19 -30.62 -14.35
C ASN A 267 3.37 -29.11 -14.61
N ALA A 268 4.32 -28.44 -13.95
CA ALA A 268 4.58 -27.02 -14.12
C ALA A 268 4.90 -26.67 -15.60
N LYS A 269 4.02 -25.91 -16.25
CA LYS A 269 4.13 -25.55 -17.68
C LYS A 269 4.40 -24.06 -17.93
N LYS A 270 4.01 -23.17 -17.00
CA LYS A 270 4.18 -21.70 -17.08
C LYS A 270 4.21 -21.09 -15.67
N ASP A 271 5.03 -20.05 -15.49
CA ASP A 271 5.22 -19.36 -14.20
C ASP A 271 4.23 -18.19 -14.07
N THR A 272 3.09 -18.42 -13.43
CA THR A 272 2.10 -17.41 -13.11
C THR A 272 1.86 -17.37 -11.61
N GLN A 273 1.87 -16.16 -11.05
CA GLN A 273 1.87 -15.95 -9.60
C GLN A 273 0.97 -14.79 -9.23
N LEU A 274 0.28 -14.95 -8.10
CA LEU A 274 -0.47 -13.89 -7.45
C LEU A 274 -0.44 -14.09 -5.94
N PHE A 275 -0.74 -13.06 -5.18
CA PHE A 275 -1.17 -13.23 -3.80
C PHE A 275 -2.50 -12.53 -3.56
N PHE A 276 -3.20 -12.97 -2.54
CA PHE A 276 -4.32 -12.23 -1.98
C PHE A 276 -4.17 -12.04 -0.48
N ALA A 277 -4.73 -10.95 0.02
CA ALA A 277 -4.86 -10.65 1.42
C ALA A 277 -6.29 -10.13 1.69
N ALA A 278 -6.99 -10.72 2.66
CA ALA A 278 -8.35 -10.31 3.01
C ALA A 278 -8.54 -10.10 4.51
N SER A 279 -9.30 -9.07 4.86
CA SER A 279 -9.86 -8.83 6.19
C SER A 279 -11.37 -9.12 6.17
N SER A 280 -12.12 -8.73 7.21
CA SER A 280 -13.57 -8.76 7.18
C SER A 280 -14.21 -7.68 6.28
N VAL A 281 -13.43 -6.67 5.84
CA VAL A 281 -13.94 -5.48 5.15
C VAL A 281 -13.49 -5.42 3.69
N GLU A 282 -12.28 -5.88 3.39
CA GLU A 282 -11.66 -5.73 2.07
C GLU A 282 -10.83 -6.94 1.67
N ALA A 283 -10.65 -7.10 0.36
CA ALA A 283 -9.79 -8.09 -0.25
C ALA A 283 -8.90 -7.42 -1.31
N ILE A 284 -7.61 -7.75 -1.26
CA ILE A 284 -6.59 -7.25 -2.18
C ILE A 284 -6.07 -8.44 -2.96
N VAL A 285 -6.02 -8.31 -4.30
CA VAL A 285 -5.44 -9.31 -5.19
C VAL A 285 -4.34 -8.66 -6.02
N ALA A 286 -3.11 -9.14 -5.87
CA ALA A 286 -1.96 -8.59 -6.57
C ALA A 286 -1.31 -9.66 -7.46
N TRP A 287 -1.23 -9.36 -8.76
CA TRP A 287 -0.62 -10.24 -9.75
C TRP A 287 0.83 -9.87 -10.01
N ARG A 288 1.68 -10.89 -10.06
CA ARG A 288 3.08 -10.75 -10.43
C ARG A 288 3.24 -10.87 -11.94
N GLY A 289 4.11 -10.07 -12.54
CA GLY A 289 4.60 -10.27 -13.90
C GLY A 289 5.87 -11.13 -13.97
N THR A 290 6.26 -11.56 -15.16
CA THR A 290 7.53 -12.27 -15.38
C THR A 290 8.72 -11.36 -15.06
N ALA A 291 9.76 -11.91 -14.41
CA ALA A 291 10.93 -11.14 -13.98
C ALA A 291 11.87 -10.70 -15.14
N SER A 292 11.82 -11.39 -16.28
CA SER A 292 12.65 -11.08 -17.46
C SER A 292 11.91 -10.17 -18.45
N LEU A 293 12.27 -8.88 -18.44
CA LEU A 293 11.74 -7.88 -19.38
C LEU A 293 12.10 -8.15 -20.84
N LEU A 294 13.27 -8.78 -21.07
CA LEU A 294 13.74 -9.13 -22.42
C LEU A 294 12.87 -10.23 -23.02
N ASP A 295 12.61 -11.31 -22.26
CA ASP A 295 11.77 -12.42 -22.70
C ASP A 295 10.34 -11.96 -23.00
N VAL A 296 9.77 -11.04 -22.20
CA VAL A 296 8.42 -10.49 -22.49
C VAL A 296 8.40 -9.72 -23.82
N VAL A 297 9.35 -8.84 -24.10
CA VAL A 297 9.32 -8.04 -25.34
C VAL A 297 9.66 -8.90 -26.58
N THR A 298 10.47 -9.96 -26.44
CA THR A 298 10.86 -10.85 -27.54
C THR A 298 9.92 -12.04 -27.76
N ASP A 299 9.28 -12.58 -26.70
CA ASP A 299 8.42 -13.78 -26.76
C ASP A 299 6.92 -13.46 -26.92
N ILE A 300 6.51 -12.18 -26.98
CA ILE A 300 5.12 -11.85 -27.27
C ILE A 300 4.74 -12.37 -28.67
N THR A 301 4.06 -13.51 -28.67
CA THR A 301 3.31 -13.99 -29.81
C THR A 301 2.05 -13.13 -29.91
N TYR A 302 2.09 -12.11 -30.77
CA TYR A 302 1.02 -11.13 -31.05
C TYR A 302 -0.21 -11.74 -31.74
N LYS A 303 -0.81 -12.80 -31.17
CA LYS A 303 -2.03 -13.43 -31.70
C LYS A 303 -3.23 -13.02 -30.84
N PRO A 304 -4.13 -12.16 -31.35
CA PRO A 304 -5.41 -11.90 -30.69
C PRO A 304 -6.29 -13.14 -30.83
N ILE A 305 -6.94 -13.56 -29.75
CA ILE A 305 -7.82 -14.74 -29.75
C ILE A 305 -9.22 -14.37 -29.26
N ASN A 306 -10.20 -14.93 -29.95
CA ASN A 306 -11.61 -14.70 -29.71
C ASN A 306 -12.06 -15.43 -28.46
N LEU A 307 -12.77 -14.71 -27.59
CA LEU A 307 -13.37 -15.23 -26.37
C LEU A 307 -14.81 -15.75 -26.56
N THR A 308 -15.35 -15.62 -27.78
CA THR A 308 -16.65 -16.20 -28.15
C THR A 308 -16.61 -17.73 -28.14
N CYS A 309 -17.76 -18.33 -27.83
CA CYS A 309 -17.96 -19.77 -27.73
C CYS A 309 -17.81 -20.46 -29.10
N ASP A 310 -16.58 -20.79 -29.49
CA ASP A 310 -16.30 -21.64 -30.65
C ASP A 310 -15.62 -22.95 -30.20
N ILE A 311 -15.94 -24.05 -30.88
CA ILE A 311 -15.87 -25.47 -30.45
C ILE A 311 -14.44 -25.97 -30.04
N LYS A 312 -13.39 -25.13 -30.11
CA LYS A 312 -11.99 -25.49 -29.81
C LYS A 312 -11.32 -24.68 -28.70
N ILE A 313 -11.99 -23.69 -28.08
CA ILE A 313 -11.41 -22.86 -27.01
C ILE A 313 -12.36 -22.92 -25.80
N PRO A 314 -11.89 -23.36 -24.61
CA PRO A 314 -12.73 -23.38 -23.41
C PRO A 314 -13.27 -21.98 -23.11
N CYS A 315 -14.58 -21.87 -22.90
CA CYS A 315 -15.28 -20.62 -22.61
C CYS A 315 -14.68 -19.99 -21.34
N SER A 316 -13.95 -18.87 -21.47
CA SER A 316 -13.35 -18.23 -20.28
C SER A 316 -14.36 -17.40 -19.48
N GLY A 317 -15.48 -17.00 -20.10
CA GLY A 317 -16.51 -16.18 -19.45
C GLY A 317 -16.03 -14.78 -19.03
N ILE A 318 -14.94 -14.28 -19.61
CA ILE A 318 -14.29 -13.02 -19.20
C ILE A 318 -14.91 -11.81 -19.91
N VAL A 319 -15.11 -11.88 -21.23
CA VAL A 319 -15.92 -10.94 -22.03
C VAL A 319 -16.64 -11.72 -23.13
N SER A 320 -17.84 -11.28 -23.50
CA SER A 320 -18.69 -11.89 -24.53
C SER A 320 -18.42 -11.35 -25.94
N ASN A 321 -17.86 -10.14 -26.05
CA ASN A 321 -17.44 -9.52 -27.29
C ASN A 321 -15.96 -9.11 -27.23
N GLY A 322 -15.27 -9.28 -28.35
CA GLY A 322 -13.87 -8.91 -28.52
C GLY A 322 -12.86 -9.98 -28.17
N LEU A 323 -11.59 -9.58 -28.26
CA LEU A 323 -10.43 -10.47 -28.20
C LEU A 323 -9.53 -10.07 -27.03
N VAL A 324 -8.81 -11.06 -26.50
CA VAL A 324 -7.75 -10.88 -25.50
C VAL A 324 -6.44 -11.38 -26.07
N HIS A 325 -5.33 -10.85 -25.56
CA HIS A 325 -4.01 -11.32 -25.93
C HIS A 325 -3.81 -12.77 -25.44
N GLN A 326 -3.55 -13.71 -26.35
CA GLN A 326 -3.49 -15.14 -26.01
C GLN A 326 -2.47 -15.45 -24.92
N GLY A 327 -1.27 -14.86 -24.99
CA GLY A 327 -0.22 -15.13 -24.00
C GLY A 327 -0.64 -14.73 -22.58
N PHE A 328 -1.45 -13.67 -22.45
CA PHE A 328 -1.94 -13.20 -21.15
C PHE A 328 -3.10 -14.06 -20.65
N LEU A 329 -4.01 -14.44 -21.56
CA LEU A 329 -5.09 -15.37 -21.23
C LEU A 329 -4.54 -16.74 -20.81
N ASP A 330 -3.58 -17.30 -21.56
CA ASP A 330 -2.94 -18.56 -21.23
C ASP A 330 -2.31 -18.50 -19.84
N ALA A 331 -1.55 -17.44 -19.54
CA ALA A 331 -0.92 -17.27 -18.23
C ALA A 331 -1.98 -17.19 -17.12
N PHE A 332 -3.04 -16.40 -17.32
CA PHE A 332 -4.15 -16.33 -16.37
C PHE A 332 -4.85 -17.68 -16.15
N GLN A 333 -5.08 -18.44 -17.23
CA GLN A 333 -5.76 -19.74 -17.18
C GLN A 333 -4.92 -20.82 -16.49
N VAL A 334 -3.60 -20.71 -16.48
CA VAL A 334 -2.73 -21.68 -15.77
C VAL A 334 -3.09 -21.82 -14.29
N ILE A 335 -3.51 -20.73 -13.63
CA ILE A 335 -3.97 -20.78 -12.24
C ILE A 335 -5.38 -21.35 -12.13
N ASN A 336 -6.31 -20.94 -13.00
CA ASN A 336 -7.71 -21.39 -12.96
C ASN A 336 -7.87 -22.87 -13.32
N ASP A 337 -7.08 -23.36 -14.28
CA ASP A 337 -7.16 -24.72 -14.80
C ASP A 337 -6.10 -25.64 -14.16
N SER A 338 -5.44 -25.17 -13.10
CA SER A 338 -4.39 -25.93 -12.42
C SER A 338 -4.94 -27.22 -11.83
N ASP A 339 -4.30 -28.36 -12.09
CA ASP A 339 -4.63 -29.64 -11.42
C ASP A 339 -4.12 -29.72 -9.97
N ASN A 340 -3.39 -28.71 -9.50
CA ASN A 340 -2.90 -28.65 -8.13
C ASN A 340 -4.07 -28.31 -7.18
N THR A 341 -4.45 -29.27 -6.33
CA THR A 341 -5.57 -29.11 -5.39
C THR A 341 -5.40 -27.91 -4.47
N LYS A 342 -4.17 -27.61 -4.01
CA LYS A 342 -3.90 -26.42 -3.18
C LYS A 342 -4.20 -25.12 -3.91
N ILE A 343 -3.91 -25.05 -5.21
CA ILE A 343 -4.22 -23.87 -6.02
C ILE A 343 -5.74 -23.74 -6.18
N LYS A 344 -6.46 -24.83 -6.46
CA LYS A 344 -7.92 -24.84 -6.54
C LYS A 344 -8.56 -24.36 -5.23
N ASP A 345 -8.18 -24.96 -4.11
CA ASP A 345 -8.69 -24.62 -2.78
C ASP A 345 -8.46 -23.13 -2.45
N ASN A 346 -7.27 -22.60 -2.77
CA ASN A 346 -6.95 -21.19 -2.55
C ASN A 346 -7.76 -20.24 -3.47
N ILE A 347 -8.05 -20.63 -4.71
CA ILE A 347 -8.89 -19.83 -5.62
C ILE A 347 -10.36 -19.88 -5.22
N GLU A 348 -10.89 -21.04 -4.84
CA GLU A 348 -12.24 -21.18 -4.29
C GLU A 348 -12.38 -20.31 -3.03
N ARG A 349 -11.40 -20.40 -2.12
CA ARG A 349 -11.33 -19.55 -0.93
C ARG A 349 -11.30 -18.08 -1.26
N LEU A 350 -10.51 -17.66 -2.26
CA LEU A 350 -10.50 -16.27 -2.72
C LEU A 350 -11.89 -15.83 -3.14
N VAL A 351 -12.60 -16.59 -3.98
CA VAL A 351 -13.95 -16.25 -4.45
C VAL A 351 -14.93 -16.10 -3.29
N GLU A 352 -14.89 -17.01 -2.31
CA GLU A 352 -15.70 -16.89 -1.08
C GLU A 352 -15.40 -15.59 -0.31
N LEU A 353 -14.13 -15.21 -0.24
CA LEU A 353 -13.69 -13.99 0.42
C LEU A 353 -14.13 -12.72 -0.32
N LEU A 354 -14.34 -12.75 -1.63
CA LEU A 354 -14.77 -11.54 -2.35
C LEU A 354 -16.21 -11.12 -1.99
N ALA A 355 -17.06 -12.07 -1.61
CA ALA A 355 -18.45 -11.80 -1.28
C ALA A 355 -18.58 -10.81 -0.10
N GLY A 356 -19.27 -9.69 -0.34
CA GLY A 356 -19.54 -8.66 0.68
C GLY A 356 -18.34 -7.78 1.06
N ARG A 357 -17.20 -7.91 0.38
CA ARG A 357 -15.98 -7.12 0.66
C ARG A 357 -15.70 -6.10 -0.44
N LYS A 358 -14.93 -5.06 -0.07
CA LYS A 358 -14.35 -4.10 -1.03
C LYS A 358 -13.19 -4.78 -1.75
N VAL A 359 -13.27 -4.91 -3.08
CA VAL A 359 -12.28 -5.64 -3.87
C VAL A 359 -11.32 -4.69 -4.57
N TYR A 360 -10.03 -4.88 -4.33
CA TYR A 360 -8.96 -4.15 -5.00
C TYR A 360 -8.07 -5.11 -5.76
N VAL A 361 -7.77 -4.78 -7.01
CA VAL A 361 -6.91 -5.59 -7.87
C VAL A 361 -5.76 -4.71 -8.36
N CYS A 362 -4.54 -5.25 -8.34
CA CYS A 362 -3.38 -4.53 -8.86
C CYS A 362 -2.35 -5.44 -9.51
N GLY A 363 -1.46 -4.82 -10.29
CA GLY A 363 -0.35 -5.52 -10.90
C GLY A 363 0.61 -4.57 -11.63
N HIS A 364 1.86 -4.99 -11.73
CA HIS A 364 2.91 -4.29 -12.48
C HIS A 364 3.32 -5.10 -13.71
N SER A 365 3.69 -4.42 -14.79
CA SER A 365 4.14 -5.05 -16.04
C SER A 365 3.12 -6.06 -16.57
N LEU A 366 3.55 -7.28 -16.95
CA LEU A 366 2.67 -8.41 -17.28
C LEU A 366 1.61 -8.68 -16.20
N GLY A 367 1.95 -8.53 -14.91
CA GLY A 367 1.00 -8.69 -13.81
C GLY A 367 -0.16 -7.70 -13.89
N GLY A 368 0.04 -6.50 -14.47
CA GLY A 368 -1.04 -5.56 -14.75
C GLY A 368 -2.05 -6.12 -15.76
N ALA A 369 -1.59 -6.82 -16.80
CA ALA A 369 -2.48 -7.43 -17.80
C ALA A 369 -3.31 -8.56 -17.19
N LEU A 370 -2.67 -9.41 -16.36
CA LEU A 370 -3.36 -10.46 -15.62
C LEU A 370 -4.36 -9.90 -14.60
N ALA A 371 -4.00 -8.79 -13.94
CA ALA A 371 -4.89 -8.06 -13.04
C ALA A 371 -6.13 -7.52 -13.77
N LEU A 372 -5.99 -7.00 -14.98
CA LEU A 372 -7.13 -6.55 -15.80
C LEU A 372 -8.03 -7.72 -16.23
N ILE A 373 -7.43 -8.85 -16.64
CA ILE A 373 -8.20 -10.06 -16.97
C ILE A 373 -8.95 -10.58 -15.73
N HIS A 374 -8.31 -10.56 -14.55
CA HIS A 374 -8.96 -10.96 -13.30
C HIS A 374 -10.09 -9.99 -12.93
N ALA A 375 -9.87 -8.68 -13.02
CA ALA A 375 -10.90 -7.68 -12.74
C ALA A 375 -12.12 -7.84 -13.65
N ALA A 376 -11.91 -8.20 -14.93
CA ALA A 376 -12.99 -8.53 -15.85
C ALA A 376 -13.80 -9.76 -15.38
N LYS A 377 -13.12 -10.84 -14.96
CA LYS A 377 -13.77 -12.02 -14.37
C LYS A 377 -14.53 -11.71 -13.07
N LEU A 378 -14.08 -10.70 -12.32
CA LEU A 378 -14.64 -10.30 -11.03
C LEU A 378 -15.64 -9.13 -11.13
N ILE A 379 -16.11 -8.76 -12.32
CA ILE A 379 -16.89 -7.53 -12.51
C ILE A 379 -18.10 -7.40 -11.56
N ASP A 380 -18.77 -8.51 -11.23
CA ASP A 380 -19.92 -8.55 -10.31
C ASP A 380 -19.56 -8.16 -8.87
N TYR A 381 -18.29 -8.32 -8.49
CA TYR A 381 -17.75 -7.90 -7.19
C TYR A 381 -17.29 -6.43 -7.16
N LYS A 382 -17.49 -5.69 -8.27
CA LYS A 382 -17.17 -4.25 -8.41
C LYS A 382 -15.70 -3.95 -8.02
N PRO A 383 -14.71 -4.59 -8.67
CA PRO A 383 -13.31 -4.40 -8.35
C PRO A 383 -12.84 -3.00 -8.76
N ILE A 384 -11.90 -2.44 -7.98
CA ILE A 384 -11.14 -1.26 -8.36
C ILE A 384 -9.74 -1.70 -8.77
N LEU A 385 -9.30 -1.27 -9.95
CA LEU A 385 -8.09 -1.74 -10.59
C LEU A 385 -7.04 -0.62 -10.68
N TYR A 386 -5.82 -0.91 -10.21
CA TYR A 386 -4.66 -0.04 -10.36
C TYR A 386 -3.51 -0.82 -10.97
N THR A 387 -3.00 -0.36 -12.11
CA THR A 387 -1.90 -1.03 -12.82
C THR A 387 -0.75 -0.08 -13.10
N TYR A 388 0.45 -0.64 -13.25
CA TYR A 388 1.70 0.12 -13.41
C TYR A 388 2.53 -0.49 -14.54
N GLY A 389 2.85 0.29 -15.58
CA GLY A 389 3.60 -0.21 -16.74
C GLY A 389 2.89 -1.33 -17.50
N MET A 390 1.55 -1.34 -17.49
CA MET A 390 0.74 -2.43 -18.06
C MET A 390 0.69 -2.39 -19.60
N PRO A 391 0.96 -3.50 -20.31
CA PRO A 391 0.75 -3.60 -21.76
C PRO A 391 -0.74 -3.63 -22.15
N ARG A 392 -1.05 -3.37 -23.42
CA ARG A 392 -2.41 -3.52 -23.96
C ARG A 392 -2.84 -4.98 -23.93
N THR A 393 -4.06 -5.22 -23.46
CA THR A 393 -4.51 -6.57 -23.08
C THR A 393 -5.72 -7.04 -23.89
N PHE A 394 -6.70 -6.16 -24.09
CA PHE A 394 -7.96 -6.44 -24.77
C PHE A 394 -8.09 -5.61 -26.04
N THR A 395 -8.90 -6.06 -26.99
CA THR A 395 -9.22 -5.29 -28.19
C THR A 395 -10.39 -4.33 -27.97
N LEU A 396 -10.56 -3.40 -28.90
CA LEU A 396 -11.54 -2.31 -28.82
C LEU A 396 -12.98 -2.78 -28.55
N SER A 397 -13.41 -3.89 -29.14
CA SER A 397 -14.78 -4.41 -29.00
C SER A 397 -15.09 -4.93 -27.59
N ALA A 398 -14.08 -5.36 -26.82
CA ALA A 398 -14.24 -5.77 -25.43
C ALA A 398 -14.43 -4.59 -24.47
N MET A 399 -14.04 -3.37 -24.87
CA MET A 399 -14.08 -2.19 -23.99
C MET A 399 -15.48 -1.86 -23.49
N GLY A 400 -16.52 -2.16 -24.27
CA GLY A 400 -17.91 -1.91 -23.90
C GLY A 400 -18.38 -2.69 -22.68
N GLU A 401 -17.79 -3.86 -22.42
CA GLU A 401 -18.15 -4.73 -21.28
C GLU A 401 -17.33 -4.39 -20.03
N LEU A 402 -16.14 -3.80 -20.22
CA LEU A 402 -15.22 -3.48 -19.13
C LEU A 402 -15.48 -2.11 -18.48
N VAL A 403 -16.41 -1.32 -19.03
CA VAL A 403 -16.77 0.05 -18.56
C VAL A 403 -17.11 0.10 -17.07
N GLY A 404 -17.64 -0.99 -16.53
CA GLY A 404 -18.02 -1.10 -15.12
C GLY A 404 -16.84 -1.18 -14.14
N ILE A 405 -15.59 -1.24 -14.63
CA ILE A 405 -14.38 -1.41 -13.80
C ILE A 405 -13.64 -0.06 -13.70
N PRO A 406 -13.69 0.63 -12.55
CA PRO A 406 -12.81 1.76 -12.30
C PRO A 406 -11.35 1.32 -12.39
N HIS A 407 -10.64 1.79 -13.41
CA HIS A 407 -9.28 1.39 -13.70
C HIS A 407 -8.39 2.60 -13.93
N TYR A 408 -7.30 2.70 -13.16
CA TYR A 408 -6.24 3.69 -13.34
C TYR A 408 -4.93 3.03 -13.73
N ARG A 409 -4.45 3.34 -14.94
CA ARG A 409 -3.21 2.80 -15.51
C ARG A 409 -2.07 3.82 -15.43
N HIS A 410 -0.97 3.45 -14.80
CA HIS A 410 0.15 4.34 -14.54
C HIS A 410 1.28 4.09 -15.54
N ILE A 411 1.85 5.17 -16.06
CA ILE A 411 2.99 5.17 -16.97
C ILE A 411 4.07 6.08 -16.40
N ASN A 412 5.30 5.58 -16.28
CA ASN A 412 6.44 6.37 -15.84
C ASN A 412 7.28 6.81 -17.04
N GLU A 413 7.42 8.12 -17.23
CA GLU A 413 8.26 8.75 -18.25
C GLU A 413 8.15 8.08 -19.63
N ASN A 414 9.22 7.41 -20.08
CA ASN A 414 9.33 6.79 -21.40
C ASN A 414 9.22 5.26 -21.32
N ASP A 415 8.57 4.71 -20.30
CA ASP A 415 8.30 3.27 -20.19
C ASP A 415 7.65 2.74 -21.48
N ALA A 416 8.34 1.80 -22.12
CA ALA A 416 7.97 1.23 -23.41
C ALA A 416 6.88 0.16 -23.31
N VAL A 417 6.77 -0.52 -22.16
CA VAL A 417 5.91 -1.70 -21.99
C VAL A 417 4.43 -1.38 -22.25
N PRO A 418 3.88 -0.24 -21.79
CA PRO A 418 2.52 0.15 -22.18
C PRO A 418 2.29 0.26 -23.69
N SER A 419 3.33 0.48 -24.50
CA SER A 419 3.16 0.62 -25.96
C SER A 419 3.03 -0.71 -26.71
N VAL A 420 3.02 -1.85 -26.01
CA VAL A 420 2.87 -3.19 -26.63
C VAL A 420 1.51 -3.83 -26.30
N PRO A 421 0.88 -4.58 -27.23
CA PRO A 421 1.21 -4.68 -28.65
C PRO A 421 1.13 -3.35 -29.41
N PRO A 422 2.08 -3.08 -30.33
CA PRO A 422 2.04 -1.88 -31.15
C PRO A 422 0.88 -1.97 -32.15
N GLU A 423 0.10 -0.89 -32.27
CA GLU A 423 -1.07 -0.86 -33.15
C GLU A 423 -0.96 0.34 -34.08
N ARG A 424 -0.20 0.17 -35.15
CA ARG A 424 0.22 1.24 -36.07
C ARG A 424 -0.89 2.20 -36.47
N GLU A 425 -2.06 1.71 -36.84
CA GLU A 425 -3.15 2.56 -37.34
C GLU A 425 -3.77 3.40 -36.21
N LEU A 426 -4.01 2.78 -35.06
CA LEU A 426 -4.54 3.42 -33.88
C LEU A 426 -3.53 4.40 -33.27
N ASP A 427 -2.27 4.00 -33.20
CA ASP A 427 -1.16 4.78 -32.71
C ASP A 427 -0.92 6.01 -33.60
N ASN A 428 -0.99 5.85 -34.92
CA ASN A 428 -0.94 6.98 -35.85
C ASN A 428 -2.14 7.93 -35.69
N HIS A 429 -3.32 7.40 -35.38
CA HIS A 429 -4.51 8.20 -35.15
C HIS A 429 -4.38 9.03 -33.86
N PHE A 430 -4.00 8.39 -32.75
CA PHE A 430 -3.71 9.07 -31.49
C PHE A 430 -2.55 10.04 -31.62
N TYR A 431 -1.53 9.70 -32.40
CA TYR A 431 -0.41 10.57 -32.68
C TYR A 431 -0.83 11.84 -33.43
N LYS A 432 -1.72 11.73 -34.43
CA LYS A 432 -2.31 12.92 -35.09
C LYS A 432 -3.10 13.80 -34.12
N LEU A 433 -3.75 13.19 -33.14
CA LEU A 433 -4.51 13.89 -32.11
C LEU A 433 -3.61 14.51 -31.03
N TRP A 434 -2.60 13.82 -30.51
CA TRP A 434 -1.91 14.22 -29.28
C TRP A 434 -0.40 14.38 -29.44
N GLY A 435 0.11 14.32 -30.68
CA GLY A 435 1.54 14.34 -30.97
C GLY A 435 2.26 13.12 -30.34
N PRO A 436 3.51 13.25 -29.87
CA PRO A 436 4.27 12.17 -29.23
C PRO A 436 3.54 11.52 -28.03
N LEU A 437 2.58 12.22 -27.42
CA LEU A 437 1.82 11.73 -26.29
C LEU A 437 0.61 10.89 -26.68
N GLY A 438 0.31 10.77 -27.99
CA GLY A 438 -0.76 9.91 -28.49
C GLY A 438 -0.57 8.45 -28.10
N TYR A 439 0.68 7.98 -28.16
CA TYR A 439 1.04 6.62 -27.74
C TYR A 439 0.79 6.38 -26.23
N VAL A 440 0.94 7.43 -25.41
CA VAL A 440 0.82 7.35 -23.94
C VAL A 440 -0.62 7.51 -23.48
N PHE A 441 -1.31 8.55 -23.97
CA PHE A 441 -2.67 8.85 -23.55
C PHE A 441 -3.69 7.86 -24.12
N GLY A 442 -3.44 7.28 -25.30
CA GLY A 442 -4.26 6.23 -25.88
C GLY A 442 -5.77 6.51 -25.77
N TYR A 443 -6.56 5.44 -25.67
CA TYR A 443 -8.01 5.50 -25.62
C TYR A 443 -8.51 6.08 -24.28
N SER A 444 -8.57 7.41 -24.16
CA SER A 444 -9.31 8.10 -23.10
C SER A 444 -10.77 8.25 -23.54
N TRP A 445 -11.69 7.80 -22.68
CA TRP A 445 -13.10 7.42 -22.95
C TRP A 445 -13.97 8.45 -23.68
N SER A 446 -13.54 9.72 -23.82
CA SER A 446 -14.41 10.81 -24.26
C SER A 446 -14.32 11.22 -25.75
N VAL A 447 -13.38 10.70 -26.55
CA VAL A 447 -13.14 11.28 -27.91
C VAL A 447 -13.30 10.31 -29.09
N ILE A 448 -13.22 8.98 -28.91
CA ILE A 448 -12.89 8.08 -30.04
C ILE A 448 -13.89 6.93 -30.27
N LYS A 449 -15.12 6.99 -29.74
CA LYS A 449 -16.18 6.14 -30.33
C LYS A 449 -16.52 6.53 -31.78
N THR A 450 -16.09 7.71 -32.24
CA THR A 450 -16.57 8.34 -33.48
C THR A 450 -15.56 8.37 -34.65
N LEU A 451 -14.31 7.92 -34.46
CA LEU A 451 -13.22 8.24 -35.42
C LEU A 451 -12.41 7.06 -35.97
N VAL A 452 -12.59 5.83 -35.47
CA VAL A 452 -11.94 4.64 -36.03
C VAL A 452 -12.99 3.81 -36.77
N PRO A 453 -12.83 3.53 -38.08
CA PRO A 453 -13.76 2.69 -38.83
C PRO A 453 -13.88 1.33 -38.14
N ILE A 454 -15.09 1.04 -37.66
CA ILE A 454 -15.46 -0.23 -37.02
C ILE A 454 -15.25 -1.34 -38.05
N GLY A 455 -14.14 -2.06 -37.98
CA GLY A 455 -13.78 -3.09 -38.94
C GLY A 455 -12.62 -3.99 -38.54
N ASN A 456 -11.59 -3.44 -37.86
CA ASN A 456 -10.45 -4.22 -37.39
C ASN A 456 -10.41 -4.31 -35.85
N GLU A 457 -10.18 -5.52 -35.34
CA GLU A 457 -9.92 -5.81 -33.92
C GLU A 457 -8.51 -5.36 -33.54
N VAL A 458 -8.42 -4.24 -32.81
CA VAL A 458 -7.14 -3.57 -32.46
C VAL A 458 -6.97 -3.57 -30.95
N PHE A 459 -5.79 -3.95 -30.46
CA PHE A 459 -5.45 -3.89 -29.03
C PHE A 459 -5.53 -2.46 -28.49
N CYS A 460 -6.25 -2.28 -27.39
CA CYS A 460 -6.47 -0.98 -26.77
C CYS A 460 -6.08 -1.01 -25.29
N HIS A 461 -5.86 0.19 -24.75
CA HIS A 461 -5.77 0.36 -23.30
C HIS A 461 -7.18 0.47 -22.71
N HIS A 462 -7.42 -0.29 -21.66
CA HIS A 462 -8.54 -0.07 -20.75
C HIS A 462 -8.12 0.87 -19.62
N GLY A 463 -9.05 1.70 -19.11
CA GLY A 463 -8.84 2.56 -17.94
C GLY A 463 -8.27 3.95 -18.21
N GLU A 464 -8.45 4.82 -17.22
CA GLU A 464 -7.96 6.19 -17.19
C GLU A 464 -6.44 6.23 -17.02
N VAL A 465 -5.79 7.06 -17.82
CA VAL A 465 -4.34 7.19 -17.84
C VAL A 465 -3.84 8.10 -16.73
N VAL A 466 -2.75 7.68 -16.08
CA VAL A 466 -1.95 8.48 -15.16
C VAL A 466 -0.52 8.46 -15.69
N HIS A 467 0.05 9.64 -16.01
CA HIS A 467 1.37 9.73 -16.63
C HIS A 467 2.33 10.57 -15.80
N PHE A 468 3.48 10.00 -15.45
CA PHE A 468 4.61 10.72 -14.87
C PHE A 468 5.45 11.30 -15.99
N PHE A 469 5.05 12.47 -16.48
CA PHE A 469 5.61 13.07 -17.68
C PHE A 469 6.81 13.97 -17.33
N LYS A 470 7.96 13.72 -17.96
CA LYS A 470 9.10 14.64 -17.89
C LYS A 470 8.94 15.76 -18.90
N ALA A 471 8.52 16.93 -18.42
CA ALA A 471 8.39 18.13 -19.23
C ALA A 471 9.76 18.75 -19.52
N GLU A 472 10.00 19.00 -20.80
CA GLU A 472 11.19 19.67 -21.31
C GLU A 472 10.77 20.88 -22.16
N SER A 473 11.70 21.82 -22.35
CA SER A 473 11.52 22.97 -23.24
C SER A 473 12.67 23.09 -24.23
N VAL A 474 12.38 23.51 -25.46
CA VAL A 474 13.35 23.70 -26.55
C VAL A 474 13.26 25.13 -27.09
N LEU A 475 14.40 25.77 -27.30
CA LEU A 475 14.51 27.01 -28.07
C LEU A 475 14.46 26.69 -29.56
N GLU A 476 13.70 27.46 -30.34
CA GLU A 476 13.66 27.33 -31.79
C GLU A 476 13.90 28.69 -32.45
N TRP A 477 14.90 28.75 -33.34
CA TRP A 477 15.16 29.94 -34.15
C TRP A 477 15.58 29.57 -35.57
N LEU A 478 15.45 30.52 -36.49
CA LEU A 478 15.92 30.38 -37.87
C LEU A 478 17.32 30.98 -37.99
N GLU A 479 18.26 30.18 -38.48
CA GLU A 479 19.61 30.63 -38.81
C GLU A 479 19.75 30.69 -40.34
N GLU A 480 20.13 31.86 -40.87
CA GLU A 480 20.33 32.08 -42.30
C GLU A 480 21.79 31.81 -42.64
N ARG A 481 22.07 30.65 -43.27
CA ARG A 481 23.44 30.31 -43.70
C ARG A 481 23.79 30.93 -45.05
N ASN A 482 22.79 31.15 -45.91
CA ASN A 482 22.88 31.93 -47.14
C ASN A 482 21.46 32.39 -47.58
N PRO A 483 21.34 33.29 -48.58
CA PRO A 483 20.06 33.88 -49.00
C PRO A 483 18.99 32.90 -49.52
N ARG A 484 19.34 31.62 -49.72
CA ARG A 484 18.44 30.56 -50.22
C ARG A 484 18.25 29.41 -49.21
N ALA A 485 18.93 29.44 -48.07
CA ALA A 485 18.91 28.36 -47.09
C ALA A 485 18.80 28.91 -45.67
N LYS A 486 17.56 28.91 -45.15
CA LYS A 486 17.26 29.11 -43.73
C LYS A 486 17.13 27.74 -43.07
N ILE A 487 17.88 27.52 -41.99
CA ILE A 487 17.85 26.27 -41.25
C ILE A 487 17.19 26.56 -39.89
N LYS A 488 16.24 25.70 -39.53
CA LYS A 488 15.60 25.72 -38.20
C LYS A 488 16.52 25.02 -37.21
N ILE A 489 17.05 25.77 -36.25
CA ILE A 489 17.91 25.25 -35.18
C ILE A 489 17.07 25.06 -33.93
N ARG A 490 17.32 23.95 -33.22
CA ARG A 490 16.66 23.61 -31.97
C ARG A 490 17.70 23.35 -30.89
N LYS A 491 17.51 23.93 -29.70
CA LYS A 491 18.37 23.70 -28.54
C LYS A 491 17.53 23.37 -27.31
N ARG A 492 17.73 22.18 -26.73
CA ARG A 492 17.08 21.81 -25.47
C ARG A 492 17.58 22.69 -24.32
N LEU A 493 16.66 23.17 -23.52
CA LEU A 493 16.94 23.92 -22.30
C LEU A 493 17.27 22.96 -21.13
N SER A 494 18.00 23.45 -20.12
CA SER A 494 18.53 22.60 -19.04
C SER A 494 17.46 22.19 -18.04
N GLU A 495 16.54 23.10 -17.72
CA GLU A 495 15.56 22.85 -16.67
C GLU A 495 14.43 21.98 -17.20
N THR A 496 14.09 20.93 -16.44
CA THR A 496 13.00 19.99 -16.71
C THR A 496 12.15 19.83 -15.47
N ALA A 497 10.87 19.48 -15.62
CA ALA A 497 9.99 19.18 -14.50
C ALA A 497 9.32 17.82 -14.68
N LYS A 498 9.39 16.94 -13.68
CA LYS A 498 8.61 15.70 -13.67
C LYS A 498 7.20 15.97 -13.12
N LEU A 499 6.20 15.85 -13.98
CA LEU A 499 4.81 16.17 -13.70
C LEU A 499 3.96 14.91 -13.50
N PHE A 500 3.01 14.96 -12.58
CA PHE A 500 2.08 13.89 -12.27
C PHE A 500 0.72 14.20 -12.91
N LEU A 501 0.53 13.72 -14.14
CA LEU A 501 -0.63 14.07 -14.95
C LEU A 501 -1.75 13.04 -14.76
N VAL A 502 -2.90 13.52 -14.29
CA VAL A 502 -4.15 12.76 -14.16
C VAL A 502 -5.25 13.47 -14.96
N PRO A 503 -5.36 13.23 -16.28
CA PRO A 503 -6.24 13.99 -17.17
C PRO A 503 -7.73 13.93 -16.78
N CYS A 504 -8.19 12.86 -16.15
CA CYS A 504 -9.58 12.77 -15.71
C CYS A 504 -9.93 13.85 -14.66
N LEU A 505 -8.95 14.38 -13.91
CA LEU A 505 -9.18 15.49 -12.96
C LEU A 505 -9.52 16.79 -13.71
N SER A 506 -8.85 17.09 -14.83
CA SER A 506 -9.09 18.32 -15.58
C SER A 506 -10.38 18.28 -16.42
N SER A 507 -10.77 17.10 -16.89
CA SER A 507 -12.05 16.91 -17.61
C SER A 507 -13.28 17.25 -16.76
N ARG A 508 -13.14 17.23 -15.43
CA ARG A 508 -14.18 17.62 -14.46
C ARG A 508 -14.07 19.09 -14.04
N SER A 509 -12.94 19.76 -14.31
CA SER A 509 -12.63 21.08 -13.75
C SER A 509 -12.30 22.18 -14.75
N ASP A 510 -12.31 21.96 -16.07
CA ASP A 510 -12.10 23.05 -17.04
C ASP A 510 -12.55 22.75 -18.48
N GLU A 511 -13.60 23.43 -18.96
CA GLU A 511 -13.93 23.46 -20.41
C GLU A 511 -12.81 24.14 -21.23
N ASN A 512 -12.05 25.06 -20.61
CA ASN A 512 -10.96 25.78 -21.25
C ASN A 512 -9.72 24.90 -21.48
N ALA A 513 -9.41 23.93 -20.61
CA ALA A 513 -8.28 23.02 -20.83
C ALA A 513 -8.55 22.11 -22.04
N LYS A 514 -9.80 21.63 -22.19
CA LYS A 514 -10.25 20.85 -23.35
C LYS A 514 -10.19 21.65 -24.65
N LYS A 515 -10.61 22.93 -24.61
CA LYS A 515 -10.55 23.87 -25.74
C LYS A 515 -9.12 24.28 -26.11
N ASN A 516 -8.29 24.62 -25.12
CA ASN A 516 -6.87 25.00 -25.32
C ASN A 516 -6.05 23.83 -25.85
N GLN A 517 -6.35 22.60 -25.42
CA GLN A 517 -5.70 21.40 -25.94
C GLN A 517 -6.14 21.11 -27.38
N GLN A 518 -7.43 21.27 -27.70
CA GLN A 518 -7.94 21.18 -29.08
C GLN A 518 -7.37 22.26 -30.01
N GLU A 519 -7.25 23.51 -29.55
CA GLU A 519 -6.63 24.62 -30.29
C GLU A 519 -5.10 24.46 -30.45
N PHE A 520 -4.41 23.87 -29.47
CA PHE A 520 -2.99 23.53 -29.55
C PHE A 520 -2.69 22.50 -30.65
N ILE A 521 -3.54 21.47 -30.80
CA ILE A 521 -3.36 20.37 -31.78
C ILE A 521 -3.58 20.84 -33.22
N GLN A 522 -4.53 21.75 -33.42
CA GLN A 522 -4.86 22.29 -34.75
C GLN A 522 -3.74 23.19 -35.31
N ASN A 523 -2.88 23.75 -34.46
CA ASN A 523 -1.83 24.70 -34.84
C ASN A 523 -0.44 24.09 -35.10
N ILE A 524 -0.29 22.76 -35.02
CA ILE A 524 0.96 22.09 -35.42
C ILE A 524 0.93 21.88 -36.95
N ASP A 525 1.89 22.48 -37.66
CA ASP A 525 2.00 22.36 -39.12
C ASP A 525 2.33 20.92 -39.58
N GLN A 526 1.90 20.58 -40.79
CA GLN A 526 2.00 19.21 -41.33
C GLN A 526 3.46 18.78 -41.58
N GLU A 527 4.37 19.71 -41.86
CA GLU A 527 5.79 19.44 -42.13
C GLU A 527 6.54 19.07 -40.84
N SER A 528 6.23 19.75 -39.73
CA SER A 528 6.70 19.41 -38.38
C SER A 528 6.16 18.06 -37.89
N LYS A 529 4.92 17.71 -38.27
CA LYS A 529 4.32 16.39 -37.99
C LYS A 529 5.02 15.25 -38.75
N ASP A 530 5.35 15.47 -40.03
CA ASP A 530 5.94 14.46 -40.91
C ASP A 530 7.45 14.25 -40.66
N LYS A 531 8.16 15.26 -40.15
CA LYS A 531 9.63 15.21 -39.89
C LYS A 531 10.00 14.63 -38.53
N LEU A 532 9.16 14.80 -37.52
CA LEU A 532 9.37 14.21 -36.20
C LEU A 532 8.96 12.72 -36.17
N PHE A 533 8.02 12.32 -37.03
CA PHE A 533 7.46 10.96 -37.06
C PHE A 533 7.02 10.59 -38.49
N PRO A 534 7.86 9.86 -39.25
CA PRO A 534 7.54 9.51 -40.63
C PRO A 534 6.29 8.60 -40.71
N LYS A 535 5.42 8.87 -41.69
CA LYS A 535 4.27 8.00 -42.01
C LYS A 535 4.73 6.54 -42.11
N HIS A 536 4.04 5.66 -41.38
CA HIS A 536 4.27 4.20 -41.31
C HIS A 536 5.48 3.74 -40.47
N GLY A 537 6.15 4.62 -39.72
CA GLY A 537 7.20 4.25 -38.77
C GLY A 537 6.65 3.97 -37.37
N ASN A 538 6.96 2.80 -36.80
CA ASN A 538 6.96 2.68 -35.33
C ASN A 538 8.11 3.56 -34.80
N PRO A 539 7.99 4.19 -33.62
CA PRO A 539 9.12 4.87 -32.99
C PRO A 539 10.32 3.92 -32.92
N GLU A 540 11.53 4.41 -33.24
CA GLU A 540 12.74 3.64 -32.92
C GLU A 540 12.80 3.48 -31.40
N LEU A 541 12.53 2.26 -30.94
CA LEU A 541 12.57 1.81 -29.55
C LEU A 541 13.93 2.07 -28.84
N LYS A 542 14.93 2.67 -29.49
CA LYS A 542 16.31 2.77 -28.98
C LYS A 542 16.45 3.50 -27.63
N ASN A 543 15.60 4.48 -27.32
CA ASN A 543 15.61 5.12 -25.99
C ASN A 543 14.63 4.48 -24.99
N ALA A 544 13.65 3.72 -25.50
CA ALA A 544 12.62 3.04 -24.72
C ALA A 544 13.10 1.65 -24.21
N LEU A 545 14.14 1.08 -24.86
CA LEU A 545 14.73 -0.23 -24.54
C LEU A 545 15.74 -0.24 -23.39
N ASN A 546 16.08 0.92 -22.81
CA ASN A 546 16.99 0.94 -21.65
C ASN A 546 16.34 0.38 -20.37
N GLY A 547 15.02 0.16 -20.36
CA GLY A 547 14.29 -0.47 -19.26
C GLY A 547 14.34 0.28 -17.92
N GLY A 548 14.94 1.46 -17.85
CA GLY A 548 15.21 2.18 -16.59
C GLY A 548 13.98 2.80 -15.93
N ASP A 549 12.94 3.13 -16.70
CA ASP A 549 11.71 3.76 -16.21
C ASP A 549 10.63 2.75 -15.82
N HIS A 550 10.76 1.50 -16.27
CA HIS A 550 9.78 0.45 -16.04
C HIS A 550 9.73 -0.14 -14.61
N PRO A 551 10.82 -0.21 -13.82
CA PRO A 551 10.79 -0.88 -12.52
C PRO A 551 9.72 -0.30 -11.58
N SER A 552 8.93 -1.17 -10.96
CA SER A 552 7.84 -0.81 -10.04
C SER A 552 8.30 0.09 -8.88
N GLY A 553 9.55 -0.04 -8.43
CA GLY A 553 10.15 0.85 -7.44
C GLY A 553 10.18 2.33 -7.87
N LYS A 554 10.38 2.63 -9.16
CA LYS A 554 10.38 4.02 -9.68
C LYS A 554 8.99 4.65 -9.64
N TYR A 555 7.95 3.84 -9.86
CA TYR A 555 6.56 4.27 -9.68
C TYR A 555 6.28 4.58 -8.21
N ALA A 556 6.64 3.67 -7.30
CA ALA A 556 6.42 3.86 -5.86
C ALA A 556 7.21 5.05 -5.27
N GLU A 557 8.47 5.23 -5.64
CA GLU A 557 9.29 6.39 -5.27
C GLU A 557 8.58 7.69 -5.65
N TYR A 558 8.22 7.85 -6.93
CA TYR A 558 7.63 9.09 -7.41
C TYR A 558 6.25 9.37 -6.78
N ILE A 559 5.39 8.37 -6.65
CA ILE A 559 4.07 8.55 -6.03
C ILE A 559 4.23 8.93 -4.54
N GLY A 560 5.11 8.25 -3.81
CA GLY A 560 5.36 8.50 -2.39
C GLY A 560 5.94 9.89 -2.12
N ASP A 561 6.94 10.29 -2.90
CA ASP A 561 7.54 11.62 -2.77
C ASP A 561 6.52 12.73 -3.07
N ARG A 562 5.71 12.56 -4.13
CA ARG A 562 4.65 13.52 -4.46
C ARG A 562 3.55 13.55 -3.39
N LEU A 563 3.19 12.43 -2.79
CA LEU A 563 2.27 12.40 -1.64
C LEU A 563 2.78 13.22 -0.45
N LEU A 564 4.07 13.09 -0.12
CA LEU A 564 4.69 13.88 0.95
C LEU A 564 4.64 15.38 0.64
N GLU A 565 4.95 15.78 -0.60
CA GLU A 565 4.91 17.19 -1.02
C GLU A 565 3.51 17.80 -1.07
N LEU A 566 2.48 16.98 -1.31
CA LEU A 566 1.09 17.42 -1.34
C LEU A 566 0.51 17.57 0.06
N TYR A 567 0.93 16.73 1.01
CA TYR A 567 0.42 16.77 2.38
C TYR A 567 1.22 17.74 3.28
N ASP A 568 2.56 17.68 3.25
CA ASP A 568 3.42 18.60 4.00
C ASP A 568 3.82 19.80 3.12
N THR A 569 2.99 20.84 3.17
CA THR A 569 3.23 22.08 2.40
C THR A 569 4.34 22.95 2.97
N THR A 570 4.92 22.61 4.13
CA THR A 570 6.00 23.38 4.77
C THR A 570 7.38 23.03 4.25
N ASN A 571 7.51 21.89 3.56
CA ASN A 571 8.74 21.43 2.96
C ASN A 571 8.77 21.76 1.46
N ASP A 572 9.80 22.49 1.00
CA ASP A 572 10.06 22.73 -0.41
C ASP A 572 10.61 21.45 -1.05
N GLY A 573 9.71 20.52 -1.32
CA GLY A 573 10.00 19.25 -1.98
C GLY A 573 10.79 19.40 -3.26
N ILE A 574 11.49 18.33 -3.66
CA ILE A 574 12.36 18.32 -4.83
C ILE A 574 11.55 18.63 -6.09
N TYR A 575 10.38 18.01 -6.28
CA TYR A 575 9.60 18.19 -7.51
C TYR A 575 8.92 19.55 -7.56
N ARG A 576 8.51 20.12 -6.42
CA ARG A 576 8.01 21.51 -6.38
C ARG A 576 9.10 22.50 -6.83
N ARG A 577 10.32 22.36 -6.32
CA ARG A 577 11.46 23.20 -6.73
C ARG A 577 11.82 23.03 -8.21
N GLU A 578 11.82 21.80 -8.71
CA GLU A 578 12.00 21.53 -10.15
C GLU A 578 10.92 22.23 -10.99
N GLN A 579 9.66 22.15 -10.57
CA GLN A 579 8.55 22.82 -11.24
C GLN A 579 8.71 24.36 -11.24
N ASP A 580 9.09 24.96 -10.11
CA ASP A 580 9.26 26.41 -10.00
C ASP A 580 10.38 26.92 -10.91
N VAL A 581 11.54 26.25 -10.91
CA VAL A 581 12.67 26.60 -11.77
C VAL A 581 12.32 26.40 -13.25
N PHE A 582 11.59 25.33 -13.58
CA PHE A 582 11.09 25.09 -14.93
C PHE A 582 10.11 26.20 -15.39
N ILE A 583 9.20 26.64 -14.52
CA ILE A 583 8.28 27.74 -14.81
C ILE A 583 9.06 29.05 -15.07
N LEU A 584 10.04 29.37 -14.22
CA LEU A 584 10.87 30.56 -14.41
C LEU A 584 11.63 30.52 -15.74
N GLN A 585 12.16 29.34 -16.13
CA GLN A 585 12.79 29.15 -17.43
C GLN A 585 11.80 29.37 -18.58
N MET A 586 10.59 28.80 -18.47
CA MET A 586 9.55 28.98 -19.49
C MET A 586 9.17 30.46 -19.67
N GLU A 587 9.03 31.22 -18.59
CA GLU A 587 8.74 32.65 -18.67
C GLU A 587 9.90 33.45 -19.27
N ARG A 588 11.15 33.12 -18.89
CA ARG A 588 12.35 33.77 -19.43
C ARG A 588 12.47 33.64 -20.94
N TYR A 589 12.15 32.47 -21.49
CA TYR A 589 12.30 32.14 -22.91
C TYR A 589 10.96 32.07 -23.66
N LYS A 590 9.91 32.70 -23.12
CA LYS A 590 8.54 32.62 -23.66
C LYS A 590 8.43 32.91 -25.15
N ASN A 591 9.23 33.85 -25.67
CA ASN A 591 9.20 34.24 -27.08
C ASN A 591 10.05 33.34 -28.00
N ASP A 592 10.94 32.53 -27.42
CA ASP A 592 11.89 31.68 -28.14
C ASP A 592 11.50 30.19 -28.11
N ILE A 593 10.66 29.80 -27.16
CA ILE A 593 10.05 28.47 -27.09
C ILE A 593 8.89 28.42 -28.09
N PRO A 594 8.76 27.35 -28.91
CA PRO A 594 7.59 27.19 -29.78
C PRO A 594 6.28 27.39 -29.00
N GLN A 595 5.42 28.29 -29.49
CA GLN A 595 4.20 28.70 -28.78
C GLN A 595 3.31 27.52 -28.41
N SER A 596 3.27 26.50 -29.27
CA SER A 596 2.55 25.26 -29.03
C SER A 596 3.13 24.54 -27.79
N GLU A 597 4.44 24.31 -27.73
CA GLU A 597 5.12 23.65 -26.62
C GLU A 597 4.97 24.42 -25.30
N TYR A 598 5.12 25.75 -25.32
CA TYR A 598 4.90 26.59 -24.16
C TYR A 598 3.46 26.44 -23.64
N SER A 599 2.45 26.47 -24.53
CA SER A 599 1.04 26.33 -24.16
C SER A 599 0.72 24.93 -23.61
N ARG A 600 1.32 23.87 -24.18
CA ARG A 600 1.21 22.50 -23.68
C ARG A 600 1.77 22.36 -22.27
N ASN A 601 3.01 22.80 -22.05
CA ASN A 601 3.68 22.68 -20.76
C ASN A 601 2.93 23.48 -19.68
N LYS A 602 2.42 24.67 -20.00
CA LYS A 602 1.55 25.45 -19.11
C LYS A 602 0.27 24.69 -18.72
N SER A 603 -0.35 24.02 -19.68
CA SER A 603 -1.56 23.20 -19.43
C SER A 603 -1.24 21.98 -18.56
N PHE A 604 -0.12 21.31 -18.79
CA PHE A 604 0.30 20.16 -17.98
C PHE A 604 0.63 20.54 -16.54
N LEU A 605 1.28 21.68 -16.34
CA LEU A 605 1.47 22.24 -15.00
C LEU A 605 0.13 22.54 -14.30
N ALA A 606 -0.88 23.01 -15.03
CA ALA A 606 -2.21 23.22 -14.47
C ALA A 606 -2.90 21.90 -14.08
N VAL A 607 -2.75 20.84 -14.88
CA VAL A 607 -3.26 19.49 -14.56
C VAL A 607 -2.58 18.90 -13.33
N ASP A 608 -1.24 18.98 -13.24
CA ASP A 608 -0.48 18.49 -12.08
C ASP A 608 -0.94 19.15 -10.77
N LYS A 609 -1.25 20.46 -10.79
CA LYS A 609 -1.78 21.19 -9.64
C LYS A 609 -3.11 20.64 -9.10
N LEU A 610 -3.92 19.98 -9.93
CA LEU A 610 -5.18 19.38 -9.50
C LEU A 610 -4.98 18.16 -8.61
N LEU A 611 -3.79 17.55 -8.60
CA LEU A 611 -3.50 16.34 -7.85
C LEU A 611 -3.79 16.48 -6.34
N VAL A 612 -3.60 17.68 -5.77
CA VAL A 612 -3.88 17.94 -4.34
C VAL A 612 -5.32 17.65 -3.94
N SER A 613 -6.29 17.85 -4.86
CA SER A 613 -7.72 17.59 -4.59
C SER A 613 -8.00 16.11 -4.29
N THR A 614 -7.14 15.20 -4.74
CA THR A 614 -7.29 13.77 -4.49
C THR A 614 -7.06 13.39 -3.01
N LEU A 615 -6.41 14.27 -2.24
CA LEU A 615 -6.22 14.08 -0.80
C LEU A 615 -7.51 14.33 -0.01
N ASP A 616 -8.48 15.07 -0.56
CA ASP A 616 -9.75 15.34 0.13
C ASP A 616 -10.54 14.05 0.39
N ILE A 617 -10.40 13.07 -0.51
CA ILE A 617 -10.93 11.72 -0.33
C ILE A 617 -10.38 11.11 0.97
N THR A 618 -9.06 11.16 1.17
CA THR A 618 -8.42 10.60 2.37
C THR A 618 -8.78 11.41 3.61
N LYS A 619 -8.76 12.75 3.54
CA LYS A 619 -9.14 13.63 4.65
C LYS A 619 -10.60 13.46 5.09
N SER A 620 -11.47 12.96 4.20
CA SER A 620 -12.87 12.66 4.54
C SER A 620 -13.06 11.38 5.36
N LEU A 621 -12.05 10.51 5.43
CA LEU A 621 -12.08 9.31 6.27
C LEU A 621 -11.85 9.69 7.74
N PRO A 622 -12.55 9.06 8.71
CA PRO A 622 -12.33 9.31 10.14
C PRO A 622 -10.87 9.17 10.57
N GLU A 623 -10.17 8.14 10.09
CA GLU A 623 -8.75 7.90 10.40
C GLU A 623 -7.80 8.48 9.36
N GLY A 624 -8.32 9.22 8.36
CA GLY A 624 -7.56 9.63 7.19
C GLY A 624 -6.46 10.64 7.49
N ASP A 625 -6.78 11.68 8.27
CA ASP A 625 -5.79 12.67 8.66
C ASP A 625 -4.71 12.05 9.57
N ILE A 626 -5.10 11.22 10.54
CA ILE A 626 -4.17 10.48 11.41
C ILE A 626 -3.23 9.58 10.59
N ALA A 627 -3.76 8.86 9.59
CA ALA A 627 -2.96 8.00 8.72
C ALA A 627 -1.92 8.80 7.91
N MET A 628 -2.29 9.99 7.42
CA MET A 628 -1.38 10.86 6.70
C MET A 628 -0.33 11.51 7.62
N GLN A 629 -0.73 12.00 8.80
CA GLN A 629 0.22 12.49 9.80
C GLN A 629 1.25 11.40 10.16
N ARG A 630 0.77 10.16 10.38
CA ARG A 630 1.63 9.00 10.67
C ARG A 630 2.58 8.68 9.52
N TYR A 631 2.14 8.83 8.27
CA TYR A 631 2.98 8.67 7.10
C TYR A 631 4.08 9.75 7.01
N CYS A 632 3.74 10.99 7.38
CA CYS A 632 4.64 12.14 7.32
C CYS A 632 5.54 12.33 8.55
N LEU A 633 5.25 11.68 9.69
CA LEU A 633 6.12 11.71 10.85
C LEU A 633 7.55 11.31 10.43
N LYS A 634 8.52 12.18 10.75
CA LYS A 634 9.90 12.03 10.29
C LYS A 634 10.37 10.60 10.49
N LYS A 635 10.82 10.01 9.37
CA LYS A 635 11.58 8.78 9.35
C LYS A 635 12.88 9.06 10.11
N ASP A 636 12.88 8.92 11.42
CA ASP A 636 14.14 8.87 12.13
C ASP A 636 14.87 7.65 11.58
N VAL A 637 16.01 7.95 10.94
CA VAL A 637 16.86 6.99 10.25
C VAL A 637 17.22 5.91 11.27
N LEU A 638 16.67 4.71 11.08
CA LEU A 638 17.09 3.51 11.80
C LEU A 638 18.47 3.06 11.33
#